data_AF-S8G797-F1
#
_entry.id   AF-S8G797-F1
#
_cell.length_a   1.000
_cell.length_b   1.000
_cell.length_c   1.000
_cell.angle_alpha   90.00
_cell.angle_beta   90.00
_cell.angle_gamma   90.00
#
_symmetry.space_group_name_H-M   'P 1'
#
loop_
_entity.id
_entity.type
_entity.pdbx_description
1 polymer ?
#
loop_
_entity_poly.entity_id
_entity_poly.type
_entity_poly.pdbx_seq_one_letter_code
_entity_poly.pdbx_strand_id
1 'polypeptide(L)'
;MSLPSLLVGALRAQVRYTKTAPLRSLPPARSLSLSCRPPILPSPNSAILHRARPFPQHARHISLGSIFSRRPSTPTPPPVVVAKVAQMEAEANANPQNVQSQVALFEALVATGVKPGYDVVIARWERTCEFDPTNPLIRSDLAFQLYLNALLKNGLASSVDAAVRRRDSILAAVTPSTSTATQPDAASSNAASPLMTSADAATVTESSAQVSQAAPTPSQTLAQAVLAGQGAASSTSASQNADMAKLQAALSGGLGGPASPIVVSLAEQKGSWVPRLVRFLVLSAITTFFFLVIMAVLLENSGLMKAGPRQTEFEPQQGTTYKFSDVHGVDEAKDELQEVVEFLKDPTTFATLGGKLPKGILLTGPPGTGKTMLARAVAGEAGVPFFFASGSDFDEMFVGVGARRVRDLFAAARKRQPAIIFIDELDAIGGKRSNRDQQYLRQTLNQLLVEMDGFLQNEGVIVIAATNFPDSLDPALVRPGRFDRHIAVPLPDVRGRVQILKHHMKDVTTEPDVDAMVVARGTPGFSGADLQNMVNMAAVQASREGAKAVDLKHFEWAKDRIVMGSERKTAYISDEVKRMTAYHEGGHALVALYTDGAMPLHKVTCVPRGHALGVTSQLPEDDRYSVSLKQYLAEIDVCMGGRVAEELIYGPANVTSGASSDLRHATLTARAMVKNWGFSDKVGPVWYGDRDAISPAKSDEIEREIRDLLIAGETRVAMLLKEKEDELHRLASALVEHETLDAEEVKKVIKGEQIRNIKEVLQEDLSRMSDESLSSS
;
A
#
# COMPACT_ATOMS: atom_id res chain seq x y z
N MET A 1 -8.39 -58.32 9.64
CA MET A 1 -7.11 -59.01 9.34
C MET A 1 -6.40 -58.18 8.28
N SER A 2 -5.08 -57.90 8.31
CA SER A 2 -4.06 -57.95 9.38
C SER A 2 -2.77 -57.27 8.89
N LEU A 3 -2.11 -56.45 9.72
CA LEU A 3 -0.79 -55.81 9.44
C LEU A 3 0.38 -56.80 9.63
N PRO A 4 1.46 -56.72 8.80
CA PRO A 4 2.77 -56.08 9.15
C PRO A 4 3.06 -54.77 8.35
N SER A 5 4.12 -53.93 8.45
CA SER A 5 5.46 -53.83 9.12
C SER A 5 6.62 -54.71 8.58
N LEU A 6 7.91 -54.30 8.49
CA LEU A 6 8.71 -53.08 8.83
C LEU A 6 9.39 -52.51 7.54
N LEU A 7 9.98 -51.30 7.40
CA LEU A 7 10.75 -50.32 8.22
C LEU A 7 12.29 -50.53 8.22
N VAL A 8 13.06 -49.41 8.20
CA VAL A 8 14.55 -49.21 8.20
C VAL A 8 15.17 -49.14 6.79
N GLY A 9 16.10 -48.22 6.44
CA GLY A 9 16.79 -47.10 7.12
C GLY A 9 17.96 -46.57 6.24
N ALA A 10 18.98 -45.81 6.67
CA ALA A 10 19.16 -44.78 7.73
C ALA A 10 20.65 -44.30 7.76
N LEU A 11 20.95 -42.98 7.78
CA LEU A 11 22.29 -42.38 8.03
C LEU A 11 22.16 -40.89 8.46
N ARG A 12 23.10 -40.23 9.19
CA ARG A 12 23.69 -40.51 10.53
C ARG A 12 24.65 -39.37 10.98
N ALA A 13 24.39 -38.73 12.12
CA ALA A 13 25.34 -38.11 13.09
C ALA A 13 24.48 -37.49 14.23
N GLN A 14 24.56 -37.79 15.54
CA GLN A 14 25.66 -37.94 16.51
C GLN A 14 26.43 -36.61 16.73
N VAL A 15 26.69 -36.15 17.97
CA VAL A 15 27.06 -36.89 19.20
C VAL A 15 26.36 -36.41 20.50
N ARG A 16 25.95 -37.41 21.31
CA ARG A 16 25.87 -37.61 22.80
C ARG A 16 26.36 -36.48 23.76
N TYR A 17 25.95 -36.37 25.05
CA TYR A 17 26.02 -37.42 26.12
C TYR A 17 25.09 -37.20 27.35
N THR A 18 24.67 -38.31 28.01
CA THR A 18 24.12 -38.53 29.39
C THR A 18 23.20 -37.49 30.08
N LYS A 19 22.02 -37.78 30.66
CA LYS A 19 21.39 -38.96 31.32
C LYS A 19 21.71 -39.19 32.81
N THR A 20 20.78 -38.77 33.70
CA THR A 20 20.42 -39.38 35.00
C THR A 20 18.90 -39.17 35.26
N ALA A 21 18.31 -39.82 36.27
CA ALA A 21 16.87 -39.97 36.51
C ALA A 21 16.59 -40.30 38.01
N PRO A 22 15.37 -40.60 38.50
CA PRO A 22 14.05 -39.98 38.26
C PRO A 22 13.26 -39.60 39.55
N LEU A 23 12.09 -38.98 39.35
CA LEU A 23 10.90 -38.79 40.22
C LEU A 23 10.68 -39.71 41.45
N ARG A 24 10.15 -39.14 42.56
CA ARG A 24 9.05 -39.77 43.32
C ARG A 24 8.18 -38.82 44.20
N SER A 25 6.86 -39.07 44.17
CA SER A 25 5.82 -38.85 45.21
C SER A 25 5.58 -37.47 45.89
N LEU A 26 4.42 -36.89 45.53
CA LEU A 26 3.46 -36.05 46.28
C LEU A 26 2.89 -36.76 47.56
N PRO A 27 1.98 -36.17 48.38
CA PRO A 27 1.74 -34.77 48.86
C PRO A 27 1.51 -34.79 50.42
N PRO A 28 0.57 -34.09 51.12
CA PRO A 28 -0.19 -32.84 50.89
C PRO A 28 -0.26 -31.84 52.10
N ALA A 29 -0.95 -30.71 51.87
CA ALA A 29 -2.01 -30.12 52.73
C ALA A 29 -1.76 -28.79 53.51
N ARG A 30 -2.80 -27.93 53.41
CA ARG A 30 -3.21 -26.81 54.29
C ARG A 30 -2.33 -25.54 54.37
N SER A 31 -2.85 -24.34 54.66
CA SER A 31 -4.14 -23.65 54.32
C SER A 31 -4.18 -22.27 55.02
N LEU A 32 -4.86 -21.26 54.44
CA LEU A 32 -5.19 -19.94 55.06
C LEU A 32 -3.98 -18.99 55.29
N SER A 33 -4.09 -17.65 55.30
CA SER A 33 -5.14 -16.73 54.77
C SER A 33 -4.74 -15.24 54.84
N LEU A 34 -5.17 -14.44 53.84
CA LEU A 34 -5.67 -13.04 53.92
C LEU A 34 -4.77 -11.83 54.32
N SER A 35 -5.19 -10.67 53.78
CA SER A 35 -4.83 -9.26 54.08
C SER A 35 -3.40 -8.78 53.72
N CYS A 36 -3.18 -7.79 52.85
CA CYS A 36 -3.52 -6.34 52.90
C CYS A 36 -2.67 -5.56 53.92
N ARG A 37 -2.11 -4.36 53.70
CA ARG A 37 -1.84 -3.42 52.59
C ARG A 37 -0.92 -2.31 53.23
N PRO A 38 -0.53 -1.14 52.64
CA PRO A 38 0.83 -0.62 52.83
C PRO A 38 0.94 0.72 53.65
N PRO A 39 1.57 1.83 53.18
CA PRO A 39 2.95 2.19 53.55
C PRO A 39 3.11 3.56 54.25
N ILE A 40 4.30 3.84 54.79
CA ILE A 40 4.71 5.15 55.35
C ILE A 40 6.13 5.53 54.87
N LEU A 41 6.40 6.84 54.74
CA LEU A 41 7.63 7.51 54.26
C LEU A 41 8.26 8.37 55.41
N PRO A 42 9.34 9.17 55.22
CA PRO A 42 10.71 8.80 54.82
C PRO A 42 11.82 9.49 55.69
N SER A 43 13.10 9.33 55.28
CA SER A 43 14.28 10.20 55.60
C SER A 43 14.93 10.08 57.00
N PRO A 44 16.16 10.63 57.26
CA PRO A 44 17.30 10.89 56.35
C PRO A 44 18.69 10.38 56.85
N ASN A 45 19.70 10.43 55.96
CA ASN A 45 21.16 10.59 56.17
C ASN A 45 21.88 10.02 57.43
N SER A 46 22.86 9.10 57.23
CA SER A 46 24.31 9.47 57.23
C SER A 46 25.31 8.29 57.07
N ALA A 47 26.27 8.47 56.15
CA ALA A 47 27.71 8.13 56.22
C ALA A 47 28.28 6.76 56.71
N ILE A 48 28.97 6.08 55.78
CA ILE A 48 30.35 5.50 55.87
C ILE A 48 30.65 4.34 56.86
N LEU A 49 31.03 3.16 56.32
CA LEU A 49 32.36 2.55 56.53
C LEU A 49 32.68 1.41 55.52
N HIS A 50 33.96 1.03 55.42
CA HIS A 50 34.52 0.16 54.35
C HIS A 50 34.47 -1.36 54.63
N ARG A 51 34.33 -2.17 53.56
CA ARG A 51 35.32 -3.22 53.21
C ARG A 51 35.23 -3.61 51.73
N ALA A 52 36.33 -4.10 51.14
CA ALA A 52 36.40 -4.44 49.71
C ALA A 52 36.98 -5.84 49.44
N ARG A 53 36.52 -6.44 48.32
CA ARG A 53 37.25 -7.16 47.22
C ARG A 53 36.52 -8.43 46.78
N PRO A 54 36.74 -8.96 45.55
CA PRO A 54 37.27 -8.34 44.32
C PRO A 54 36.37 -8.58 43.07
N PHE A 55 36.71 -7.93 41.94
CA PHE A 55 36.26 -8.33 40.59
C PHE A 55 37.38 -9.07 39.84
N PRO A 56 37.07 -10.03 38.94
CA PRO A 56 38.03 -10.60 38.01
C PRO A 56 38.36 -9.63 36.86
N GLN A 57 39.61 -9.67 36.39
CA GLN A 57 40.09 -8.83 35.29
C GLN A 57 39.88 -9.52 33.93
N HIS A 58 39.49 -8.76 32.91
CA HIS A 58 39.72 -9.12 31.50
C HIS A 58 40.19 -7.87 30.74
N ALA A 59 41.48 -7.82 30.41
CA ALA A 59 42.05 -6.71 29.65
C ALA A 59 41.77 -6.87 28.15
N ARG A 60 41.41 -5.78 27.48
CA ARG A 60 41.51 -5.63 26.02
C ARG A 60 42.21 -4.31 25.72
N HIS A 61 43.27 -4.37 24.93
CA HIS A 61 44.03 -3.18 24.53
C HIS A 61 43.16 -2.30 23.62
N ILE A 62 43.06 -1.01 23.96
CA ILE A 62 42.50 0.02 23.09
C ILE A 62 43.64 0.53 22.20
N SER A 63 43.56 0.31 20.89
CA SER A 63 44.49 0.91 19.94
C SER A 63 43.99 2.28 19.50
N LEU A 64 44.80 3.33 19.68
CA LEU A 64 44.47 4.72 19.35
C LEU A 64 44.56 5.04 17.84
N GLY A 65 44.48 4.03 16.96
CA GLY A 65 44.60 4.18 15.51
C GLY A 65 43.28 4.46 14.77
N SER A 66 42.14 4.30 15.43
CA SER A 66 40.80 4.34 14.80
C SER A 66 40.22 5.75 14.61
N ILE A 67 40.85 6.79 15.17
CA ILE A 67 40.31 8.16 15.21
C ILE A 67 40.45 8.91 13.87
N PHE A 68 41.41 8.51 13.02
CA PHE A 68 41.68 9.17 11.73
C PHE A 68 41.43 8.28 10.49
N SER A 69 40.81 7.12 10.67
CA SER A 69 40.45 6.22 9.58
C SER A 69 39.24 6.75 8.79
N ARG A 70 39.45 7.63 7.80
CA ARG A 70 38.43 7.92 6.78
C ARG A 70 38.02 6.58 6.12
N ARG A 71 36.77 6.16 6.31
CA ARG A 71 36.19 5.09 5.50
C ARG A 71 36.26 5.52 4.03
N PRO A 72 36.60 4.63 3.08
CA PRO A 72 36.51 4.96 1.67
C PRO A 72 35.06 5.33 1.35
N SER A 73 34.85 6.49 0.75
CA SER A 73 33.54 6.89 0.22
C SER A 73 33.13 5.88 -0.85
N THR A 74 31.89 5.38 -0.78
CA THR A 74 31.27 4.67 -1.90
C THR A 74 31.38 5.52 -3.16
N PRO A 75 31.93 5.01 -4.28
CA PRO A 75 32.04 5.80 -5.50
C PRO A 75 30.64 6.20 -5.96
N THR A 76 30.39 7.50 -6.06
CA THR A 76 29.18 8.05 -6.67
C THR A 76 29.50 8.44 -8.11
N PRO A 77 28.73 8.01 -9.12
CA PRO A 77 28.96 8.45 -10.49
C PRO A 77 28.77 9.98 -10.60
N PRO A 78 29.51 10.67 -11.50
CA PRO A 78 29.38 12.11 -11.66
C PRO A 78 27.97 12.49 -12.17
N PRO A 79 27.45 13.68 -11.82
CA PRO A 79 26.05 14.04 -12.08
C PRO A 79 25.66 14.00 -13.57
N VAL A 80 26.61 14.24 -14.48
CA VAL A 80 26.39 14.11 -15.94
C VAL A 80 26.05 12.67 -16.34
N VAL A 81 26.68 11.66 -15.72
CA VAL A 81 26.37 10.25 -15.96
C VAL A 81 25.01 9.88 -15.37
N VAL A 82 24.68 10.40 -14.18
CA VAL A 82 23.36 10.20 -13.55
C VAL A 82 22.25 10.79 -14.44
N ALA A 83 22.42 12.02 -14.92
CA ALA A 83 21.47 12.66 -15.83
C ALA A 83 21.29 11.87 -17.14
N LYS A 84 22.39 11.36 -17.73
CA LYS A 84 22.32 10.52 -18.93
C LYS A 84 21.57 9.20 -18.67
N VAL A 85 21.84 8.54 -17.54
CA VAL A 85 21.13 7.31 -17.13
C VAL A 85 19.64 7.58 -16.94
N ALA A 86 19.26 8.68 -16.27
CA ALA A 86 17.86 9.07 -16.09
C ALA A 86 17.14 9.34 -17.42
N GLN A 87 17.82 9.94 -18.41
CA GLN A 87 17.28 10.14 -19.76
C GLN A 87 17.03 8.79 -20.47
N MET A 88 18.00 7.88 -20.43
CA MET A 88 17.85 6.55 -21.06
C MET A 88 16.82 5.67 -20.31
N GLU A 89 16.65 5.85 -19.00
CA GLU A 89 15.57 5.21 -18.25
C GLU A 89 14.19 5.75 -18.64
N ALA A 90 14.04 7.07 -18.79
CA ALA A 90 12.79 7.65 -19.28
C ALA A 90 12.43 7.15 -20.69
N GLU A 91 13.41 7.06 -21.60
CA GLU A 91 13.21 6.54 -22.97
C GLU A 91 12.82 5.05 -22.97
N ALA A 92 13.52 4.24 -22.17
CA ALA A 92 13.24 2.81 -22.01
C ALA A 92 11.89 2.56 -21.31
N ASN A 93 11.44 3.44 -20.42
CA ASN A 93 10.13 3.36 -19.78
C ASN A 93 9.01 3.80 -20.73
N ALA A 94 9.26 4.76 -21.63
CA ALA A 94 8.33 5.15 -22.68
C ALA A 94 8.15 4.06 -23.76
N ASN A 95 9.17 3.23 -24.00
CA ASN A 95 9.13 2.17 -25.02
C ASN A 95 9.54 0.79 -24.45
N PRO A 96 8.70 0.12 -23.62
CA PRO A 96 9.06 -1.13 -22.94
C PRO A 96 9.41 -2.30 -23.87
N GLN A 97 8.92 -2.31 -25.11
CA GLN A 97 9.22 -3.34 -26.12
C GLN A 97 10.45 -3.01 -26.99
N ASN A 98 11.02 -1.80 -26.91
CA ASN A 98 12.21 -1.46 -27.69
C ASN A 98 13.48 -2.01 -27.04
N VAL A 99 13.98 -3.14 -27.57
CA VAL A 99 15.20 -3.81 -27.11
C VAL A 99 16.41 -2.86 -27.12
N GLN A 100 16.52 -1.92 -28.08
CA GLN A 100 17.67 -1.03 -28.17
C GLN A 100 17.75 -0.06 -26.99
N SER A 101 16.63 0.60 -26.63
CA SER A 101 16.58 1.51 -25.49
C SER A 101 16.82 0.78 -24.15
N GLN A 102 16.29 -0.45 -23.99
CA GLN A 102 16.57 -1.27 -22.79
C GLN A 102 18.04 -1.70 -22.70
N VAL A 103 18.66 -2.11 -23.81
CA VAL A 103 20.09 -2.48 -23.86
C VAL A 103 20.98 -1.27 -23.58
N ALA A 104 20.71 -0.11 -24.18
CA ALA A 104 21.45 1.13 -23.92
C ALA A 104 21.38 1.56 -22.44
N LEU A 105 20.22 1.39 -21.80
CA LEU A 105 20.06 1.57 -20.36
C LEU A 105 20.93 0.57 -19.55
N PHE A 106 20.91 -0.72 -19.91
CA PHE A 106 21.72 -1.74 -19.24
C PHE A 106 23.23 -1.50 -19.39
N GLU A 107 23.70 -1.13 -20.59
CA GLU A 107 25.09 -0.75 -20.82
C GLU A 107 25.49 0.45 -19.97
N ALA A 108 24.64 1.49 -19.91
CA ALA A 108 24.89 2.67 -19.10
C ALA A 108 24.92 2.39 -17.60
N LEU A 109 23.99 1.58 -17.09
CA LEU A 109 23.95 1.14 -15.69
C LEU A 109 25.19 0.31 -15.34
N VAL A 110 25.58 -0.66 -16.18
CA VAL A 110 26.79 -1.47 -15.99
C VAL A 110 28.06 -0.62 -16.04
N ALA A 111 28.12 0.38 -16.92
CA ALA A 111 29.22 1.32 -17.07
C ALA A 111 29.38 2.30 -15.89
N THR A 112 28.37 2.48 -15.03
CA THR A 112 28.52 3.28 -13.80
C THR A 112 29.52 2.66 -12.81
N GLY A 113 29.74 1.34 -12.87
CA GLY A 113 30.62 0.62 -11.95
C GLY A 113 30.10 0.47 -10.51
N VAL A 114 28.87 0.91 -10.21
CA VAL A 114 28.33 0.96 -8.84
C VAL A 114 27.24 -0.08 -8.59
N LYS A 115 27.19 -0.60 -7.35
CA LYS A 115 26.23 -1.65 -6.95
C LYS A 115 24.77 -1.34 -7.31
N PRO A 116 24.23 -0.12 -7.07
CA PRO A 116 22.84 0.18 -7.42
C PRO A 116 22.54 0.06 -8.92
N GLY A 117 23.53 0.29 -9.80
CA GLY A 117 23.36 0.10 -11.24
C GLY A 117 23.15 -1.37 -11.60
N TYR A 118 23.93 -2.27 -10.99
CA TYR A 118 23.77 -3.71 -11.15
C TYR A 118 22.45 -4.21 -10.54
N ASP A 119 22.08 -3.71 -9.36
CA ASP A 119 20.82 -4.03 -8.68
C ASP A 119 19.59 -3.69 -9.57
N VAL A 120 19.60 -2.55 -10.28
CA VAL A 120 18.53 -2.16 -11.23
C VAL A 120 18.48 -3.04 -12.48
N VAL A 121 19.63 -3.41 -13.06
CA VAL A 121 19.68 -4.33 -14.23
C VAL A 121 19.09 -5.69 -13.87
N ILE A 122 19.44 -6.23 -12.70
CA ILE A 122 18.92 -7.51 -12.20
C ILE A 122 17.41 -7.42 -11.98
N ALA A 123 16.95 -6.43 -11.20
CA ALA A 123 15.54 -6.28 -10.87
C ALA A 123 14.64 -6.02 -12.10
N ARG A 124 15.15 -5.32 -13.14
CA ARG A 124 14.41 -5.13 -14.39
C ARG A 124 14.34 -6.44 -15.19
N TRP A 125 15.45 -7.16 -15.36
CA TRP A 125 15.47 -8.43 -16.10
C TRP A 125 14.64 -9.53 -15.44
N GLU A 126 14.74 -9.70 -14.12
CA GLU A 126 13.95 -10.70 -13.38
C GLU A 126 12.45 -10.38 -13.46
N ARG A 127 12.06 -9.10 -13.34
CA ARG A 127 10.67 -8.67 -13.53
C ARG A 127 10.16 -8.94 -14.95
N THR A 128 10.97 -8.70 -15.99
CA THR A 128 10.58 -9.07 -17.36
C THR A 128 10.38 -10.58 -17.48
N CYS A 129 11.27 -11.40 -16.92
CA CYS A 129 11.13 -12.87 -16.88
C CYS A 129 9.93 -13.38 -16.06
N GLU A 130 9.27 -12.53 -15.27
CA GLU A 130 8.14 -12.91 -14.40
C GLU A 130 6.78 -12.42 -14.91
N PHE A 131 6.72 -11.19 -15.42
CA PHE A 131 5.47 -10.53 -15.79
C PHE A 131 5.27 -10.36 -17.30
N ASP A 132 6.33 -10.48 -18.12
CA ASP A 132 6.26 -10.44 -19.59
C ASP A 132 7.27 -11.43 -20.23
N PRO A 133 7.01 -12.76 -20.17
CA PRO A 133 7.85 -13.76 -20.83
C PRO A 133 7.81 -13.66 -22.37
N THR A 134 6.90 -12.85 -22.93
CA THR A 134 6.82 -12.57 -24.37
C THR A 134 7.75 -11.46 -24.84
N ASN A 135 8.37 -10.71 -23.92
CA ASN A 135 9.16 -9.53 -24.25
C ASN A 135 10.36 -9.84 -25.16
N PRO A 136 10.58 -9.08 -26.25
CA PRO A 136 11.72 -9.31 -27.13
C PRO A 136 13.09 -9.11 -26.45
N LEU A 137 13.16 -8.42 -25.29
CA LEU A 137 14.38 -8.26 -24.50
C LEU A 137 14.99 -9.60 -24.07
N ILE A 138 14.17 -10.61 -23.72
CA ILE A 138 14.65 -11.92 -23.24
C ILE A 138 15.43 -12.67 -24.34
N ARG A 139 15.08 -12.41 -25.61
CA ARG A 139 15.75 -12.96 -26.80
C ARG A 139 17.10 -12.28 -27.09
N SER A 140 17.41 -11.14 -26.46
CA SER A 140 18.68 -10.42 -26.67
C SER A 140 19.82 -11.05 -25.87
N ASP A 141 20.79 -11.65 -26.56
CA ASP A 141 22.00 -12.21 -25.93
C ASP A 141 22.87 -11.13 -25.28
N LEU A 142 22.91 -9.92 -25.84
CA LEU A 142 23.65 -8.79 -25.26
C LEU A 142 23.03 -8.32 -23.94
N ALA A 143 21.69 -8.26 -23.85
CA ALA A 143 21.00 -7.97 -22.60
C ALA A 143 21.27 -9.05 -21.53
N PHE A 144 21.29 -10.33 -21.94
CA PHE A 144 21.62 -11.44 -21.04
C PHE A 144 23.08 -11.40 -20.56
N GLN A 145 24.06 -11.08 -21.43
CA GLN A 145 25.46 -10.88 -21.04
C GLN A 145 25.61 -9.76 -19.99
N LEU A 146 24.93 -8.62 -20.18
CA LEU A 146 24.95 -7.49 -19.25
C LEU A 146 24.34 -7.86 -17.89
N TYR A 147 23.23 -8.62 -17.91
CA TYR A 147 22.60 -9.17 -16.70
C TYR A 147 23.51 -10.17 -15.95
N LEU A 148 24.16 -11.10 -16.65
CA LEU A 148 25.12 -12.03 -16.03
C LEU A 148 26.33 -11.29 -15.44
N ASN A 149 26.81 -10.24 -16.10
CA ASN A 149 27.87 -9.38 -15.58
C ASN A 149 27.41 -8.66 -14.29
N ALA A 150 26.19 -8.12 -14.26
CA ALA A 150 25.60 -7.50 -13.08
C ALA A 150 25.49 -8.49 -11.89
N LEU A 151 25.00 -9.72 -12.10
CA LEU A 151 24.96 -10.77 -11.07
C LEU A 151 26.35 -11.04 -10.48
N LEU A 152 27.36 -11.23 -11.33
CA LEU A 152 28.73 -11.50 -10.91
C LEU A 152 29.38 -10.31 -10.19
N LYS A 153 29.13 -9.08 -10.62
CA LYS A 153 29.60 -7.86 -9.94
C LYS A 153 28.96 -7.66 -8.57
N ASN A 154 27.73 -8.14 -8.39
CA ASN A 154 27.03 -8.19 -7.10
C ASN A 154 27.42 -9.39 -6.22
N GLY A 155 28.29 -10.29 -6.67
CA GLY A 155 28.70 -11.48 -5.93
C GLY A 155 27.69 -12.63 -5.95
N LEU A 156 26.63 -12.53 -6.77
CA LEU A 156 25.55 -13.52 -6.87
C LEU A 156 25.89 -14.68 -7.83
N ALA A 157 27.15 -15.12 -7.86
CA ALA A 157 27.63 -16.11 -8.84
C ALA A 157 26.86 -17.44 -8.81
N SER A 158 26.35 -17.86 -7.64
CA SER A 158 25.50 -19.05 -7.48
C SER A 158 24.15 -18.98 -8.18
N SER A 159 23.70 -17.80 -8.62
CA SER A 159 22.44 -17.61 -9.35
C SER A 159 22.57 -17.80 -10.87
N VAL A 160 23.79 -17.84 -11.42
CA VAL A 160 24.03 -17.92 -12.87
C VAL A 160 23.41 -19.17 -13.49
N ASP A 161 23.58 -20.34 -12.87
CA ASP A 161 22.97 -21.59 -13.36
C ASP A 161 21.44 -21.55 -13.34
N ALA A 162 20.84 -20.88 -12.35
CA ALA A 162 19.40 -20.71 -12.25
C ALA A 162 18.89 -19.75 -13.33
N ALA A 163 19.60 -18.65 -13.58
CA ALA A 163 19.29 -17.69 -14.64
C ALA A 163 19.36 -18.32 -16.04
N VAL A 164 20.39 -19.12 -16.32
CA VAL A 164 20.53 -19.87 -17.59
C VAL A 164 19.33 -20.80 -17.81
N ARG A 165 18.99 -21.63 -16.82
CA ARG A 165 17.81 -22.52 -16.90
C ARG A 165 16.51 -21.74 -17.08
N ARG A 166 16.34 -20.61 -16.39
CA ARG A 166 15.16 -19.74 -16.51
C ARG A 166 15.01 -19.18 -17.92
N ARG A 167 16.09 -18.64 -18.49
CA ARG A 167 16.08 -18.14 -19.88
C ARG A 167 15.78 -19.24 -20.88
N ASP A 168 16.45 -20.39 -20.77
CA ASP A 168 16.23 -21.53 -21.66
C ASP A 168 14.78 -22.05 -21.58
N SER A 169 14.16 -22.10 -20.40
CA SER A 169 12.75 -22.50 -20.26
C SER A 169 11.77 -21.53 -20.93
N ILE A 170 12.05 -20.21 -20.90
CA ILE A 170 11.20 -19.20 -21.53
C ILE A 170 11.36 -19.27 -23.05
N LEU A 171 12.59 -19.39 -23.56
CA LEU A 171 12.85 -19.54 -25.01
C LEU A 171 12.24 -20.83 -25.58
N ALA A 172 12.27 -21.93 -24.81
CA ALA A 172 11.59 -23.18 -25.18
C ALA A 172 10.06 -23.02 -25.25
N ALA A 173 9.45 -22.40 -24.23
CA ALA A 173 8.00 -22.17 -24.18
C ALA A 173 7.47 -21.24 -25.29
N VAL A 174 8.32 -20.35 -25.80
CA VAL A 174 7.97 -19.34 -26.83
C VAL A 174 8.23 -19.84 -28.27
N THR A 175 8.74 -21.05 -28.45
CA THR A 175 9.04 -21.63 -29.78
C THR A 175 7.94 -22.61 -30.22
N PRO A 176 6.99 -22.23 -31.10
CA PRO A 176 6.01 -23.17 -31.64
C PRO A 176 6.70 -24.19 -32.56
N SER A 177 6.19 -25.43 -32.55
CA SER A 177 6.70 -26.53 -33.37
C SER A 177 6.41 -26.31 -34.87
N THR A 178 7.34 -25.66 -35.58
CA THR A 178 7.21 -25.34 -37.01
C THR A 178 7.43 -26.57 -37.90
N SER A 179 6.44 -27.46 -37.96
CA SER A 179 6.40 -28.58 -38.91
C SER A 179 5.75 -28.15 -40.23
N THR A 180 6.41 -27.28 -41.00
CA THR A 180 6.03 -26.95 -42.38
C THR A 180 6.91 -27.69 -43.37
N ALA A 181 6.30 -28.44 -44.28
CA ALA A 181 7.01 -29.31 -45.21
C ALA A 181 7.71 -28.55 -46.35
N THR A 182 8.83 -29.09 -46.80
CA THR A 182 9.32 -28.96 -48.18
C THR A 182 9.49 -30.37 -48.71
N GLN A 183 8.89 -30.68 -49.87
CA GLN A 183 9.03 -31.99 -50.51
C GLN A 183 10.45 -32.19 -51.07
N PRO A 184 10.84 -33.46 -51.28
CA PRO A 184 11.19 -33.87 -52.63
C PRO A 184 10.24 -34.95 -53.17
N ASP A 185 10.16 -35.07 -54.49
CA ASP A 185 9.32 -36.04 -55.20
C ASP A 185 9.81 -37.49 -55.06
N ALA A 186 8.90 -38.43 -54.81
CA ALA A 186 8.85 -39.74 -55.49
C ALA A 186 7.59 -40.56 -55.17
N ALA A 187 6.91 -41.01 -56.23
CA ALA A 187 6.17 -42.27 -56.40
C ALA A 187 5.47 -43.00 -55.23
N SER A 188 4.15 -43.19 -55.38
CA SER A 188 3.36 -44.40 -55.03
C SER A 188 3.17 -44.78 -53.54
N SER A 189 2.18 -45.59 -53.15
CA SER A 189 0.79 -45.80 -53.64
C SER A 189 0.03 -46.62 -52.59
N ASN A 190 -1.30 -46.46 -52.50
CA ASN A 190 -2.21 -47.27 -51.67
C ASN A 190 -1.94 -47.19 -50.13
N ALA A 191 -2.74 -47.79 -49.25
CA ALA A 191 -4.20 -47.78 -49.07
C ALA A 191 -4.52 -48.42 -47.70
N ALA A 192 -5.72 -48.17 -47.17
CA ALA A 192 -6.37 -48.91 -46.08
C ALA A 192 -5.73 -48.90 -44.66
N SER A 193 -6.61 -48.79 -43.67
CA SER A 193 -6.42 -49.23 -42.27
C SER A 193 -7.09 -50.62 -42.11
N PRO A 194 -7.21 -51.25 -40.91
CA PRO A 194 -6.60 -50.97 -39.58
C PRO A 194 -6.06 -52.28 -38.90
N LEU A 195 -6.02 -52.29 -37.55
CA LEU A 195 -6.32 -53.44 -36.65
C LEU A 195 -5.18 -54.32 -36.07
N MET A 196 -5.06 -54.31 -34.73
CA MET A 196 -4.49 -55.37 -33.82
C MET A 196 -2.99 -55.76 -34.03
N THR A 197 -2.29 -56.54 -33.18
CA THR A 197 -2.68 -57.41 -32.03
C THR A 197 -1.54 -57.51 -30.97
N SER A 198 -1.89 -57.90 -29.73
CA SER A 198 -1.15 -58.76 -28.76
C SER A 198 0.39 -58.66 -28.51
N ALA A 199 0.73 -58.60 -27.22
CA ALA A 199 1.84 -59.33 -26.56
C ALA A 199 3.30 -58.92 -26.94
N ASP A 200 4.35 -59.30 -26.20
CA ASP A 200 4.44 -60.13 -24.97
C ASP A 200 5.66 -59.71 -24.10
N ALA A 201 5.80 -60.36 -22.93
CA ALA A 201 7.02 -60.68 -22.18
C ALA A 201 8.07 -59.59 -21.85
N ALA A 202 8.43 -59.54 -20.57
CA ALA A 202 9.53 -58.75 -20.03
C ALA A 202 10.92 -59.20 -20.52
N THR A 203 11.90 -58.29 -20.45
CA THR A 203 13.19 -58.56 -19.77
C THR A 203 13.76 -57.23 -19.26
N VAL A 204 14.17 -57.18 -17.99
CA VAL A 204 15.01 -56.09 -17.48
C VAL A 204 16.46 -56.55 -17.59
N THR A 205 17.21 -55.94 -18.51
CA THR A 205 18.66 -56.09 -18.60
C THR A 205 19.28 -54.72 -18.37
N GLU A 206 20.05 -54.56 -17.30
CA GLU A 206 20.87 -53.36 -17.14
C GLU A 206 21.90 -53.30 -18.28
N SER A 207 21.97 -52.16 -18.96
CA SER A 207 22.97 -51.90 -20.01
C SER A 207 23.33 -50.44 -19.95
N SER A 208 24.59 -50.18 -19.62
CA SER A 208 25.14 -48.84 -19.40
C SER A 208 25.20 -48.04 -20.70
N ALA A 209 24.11 -47.33 -21.02
CA ALA A 209 24.09 -46.34 -22.08
C ALA A 209 24.85 -45.08 -21.64
N GLN A 210 25.77 -44.61 -22.48
CA GLN A 210 26.58 -43.43 -22.20
C GLN A 210 25.71 -42.17 -22.16
N VAL A 211 26.07 -41.21 -21.29
CA VAL A 211 25.49 -39.87 -21.33
C VAL A 211 26.02 -39.16 -22.58
N SER A 212 25.27 -39.26 -23.68
CA SER A 212 25.45 -38.41 -24.85
C SER A 212 25.35 -36.95 -24.41
N GLN A 213 26.46 -36.22 -24.49
CA GLN A 213 26.47 -34.80 -24.15
C GLN A 213 25.57 -34.05 -25.14
N ALA A 214 24.43 -33.56 -24.66
CA ALA A 214 23.66 -32.57 -25.40
C ALA A 214 24.54 -31.34 -25.64
N ALA A 215 24.47 -30.77 -26.84
CA ALA A 215 25.21 -29.55 -27.16
C ALA A 215 24.79 -28.43 -26.19
N PRO A 216 25.74 -27.62 -25.67
CA PRO A 216 25.42 -26.58 -24.71
C PRO A 216 24.49 -25.54 -25.34
N THR A 217 23.46 -25.12 -24.60
CA THR A 217 22.51 -24.11 -25.08
C THR A 217 23.22 -22.77 -25.30
N PRO A 218 22.69 -21.86 -26.14
CA PRO A 218 23.27 -20.53 -26.30
C PRO A 218 23.37 -19.77 -24.97
N SER A 219 22.42 -19.95 -24.04
CA SER A 219 22.53 -19.37 -22.69
C SER A 219 23.67 -19.97 -21.87
N GLN A 220 23.97 -21.27 -22.01
CA GLN A 220 25.10 -21.94 -21.34
C GLN A 220 26.44 -21.49 -21.90
N THR A 221 26.60 -21.36 -23.23
CA THR A 221 27.86 -20.90 -23.83
C THR A 221 28.15 -19.43 -23.48
N LEU A 222 27.11 -18.58 -23.44
CA LEU A 222 27.22 -17.21 -22.94
C LEU A 222 27.62 -17.14 -21.47
N ALA A 223 27.03 -17.96 -20.60
CA ALA A 223 27.41 -18.01 -19.19
C ALA A 223 28.85 -18.50 -18.99
N GLN A 224 29.28 -19.52 -19.73
CA GLN A 224 30.67 -20.01 -19.72
C GLN A 224 31.65 -18.91 -20.17
N ALA A 225 31.33 -18.14 -21.21
CA ALA A 225 32.17 -17.02 -21.68
C ALA A 225 32.29 -15.90 -20.63
N VAL A 226 31.18 -15.51 -20.01
CA VAL A 226 31.17 -14.44 -18.98
C VAL A 226 31.88 -14.89 -17.69
N LEU A 227 31.73 -16.16 -17.28
CA LEU A 227 32.46 -16.75 -16.15
C LEU A 227 33.97 -16.86 -16.44
N ALA A 228 34.36 -17.32 -17.63
CA ALA A 228 35.76 -17.38 -18.05
C ALA A 228 36.42 -15.99 -18.05
N GLY A 229 35.65 -14.94 -18.39
CA GLY A 229 36.10 -13.54 -18.34
C GLY A 229 36.54 -13.05 -16.95
N GLN A 230 36.11 -13.69 -15.85
CA GLN A 230 36.63 -13.36 -14.52
C GLN A 230 37.98 -14.02 -14.19
N GLY A 231 38.35 -15.11 -14.88
CA GLY A 231 39.60 -15.85 -14.64
C GLY A 231 40.88 -15.17 -15.14
N ALA A 232 40.75 -14.13 -15.97
CA ALA A 232 41.87 -13.49 -16.69
C ALA A 232 42.31 -12.12 -16.11
N ALA A 233 41.88 -11.75 -14.90
CA ALA A 233 42.08 -10.42 -14.33
C ALA A 233 43.49 -10.16 -13.75
N SER A 234 44.57 -10.69 -14.35
CA SER A 234 45.93 -10.52 -13.83
C SER A 234 47.09 -10.65 -14.85
N SER A 235 47.04 -9.99 -16.01
CA SER A 235 48.26 -9.71 -16.81
C SER A 235 48.14 -8.57 -17.84
N THR A 236 49.15 -7.69 -17.81
CA THR A 236 49.70 -6.85 -18.92
C THR A 236 48.78 -6.30 -20.04
N SER A 237 48.45 -5.02 -19.92
CA SER A 237 48.81 -3.94 -20.86
C SER A 237 49.16 -4.27 -22.34
N ALA A 238 48.31 -3.84 -23.28
CA ALA A 238 48.71 -3.42 -24.63
C ALA A 238 47.64 -2.49 -25.26
N SER A 239 48.07 -1.61 -26.18
CA SER A 239 47.25 -0.69 -27.03
C SER A 239 46.93 0.72 -26.49
N GLN A 240 47.95 1.60 -26.48
CA GLN A 240 47.79 3.06 -26.61
C GLN A 240 49.12 3.72 -27.02
N ASN A 241 49.66 3.33 -28.19
CA ASN A 241 50.97 3.80 -28.67
C ASN A 241 51.02 3.92 -30.22
N ALA A 242 49.93 4.37 -30.85
CA ALA A 242 49.81 4.48 -32.31
C ALA A 242 49.97 5.93 -32.84
N ASP A 243 49.49 6.93 -32.10
CA ASP A 243 49.35 8.29 -32.64
C ASP A 243 50.56 9.21 -32.40
N MET A 244 51.41 8.91 -31.40
CA MET A 244 52.62 9.69 -31.12
C MET A 244 53.66 9.59 -32.26
N ALA A 245 53.71 8.44 -32.94
CA ALA A 245 54.68 8.16 -34.00
C ALA A 245 54.49 9.01 -35.27
N LYS A 246 53.25 9.43 -35.58
CA LYS A 246 52.94 10.24 -36.77
C LYS A 246 53.35 11.71 -36.63
N LEU A 247 53.45 12.22 -35.41
CA LEU A 247 53.76 13.63 -35.14
C LEU A 247 55.28 13.86 -35.11
N GLN A 248 56.06 12.87 -34.66
CA GLN A 248 57.52 12.93 -34.64
C GLN A 248 58.16 12.81 -36.04
N ALA A 249 57.50 12.14 -36.99
CA ALA A 249 57.95 12.01 -38.39
C ALA A 249 57.80 13.29 -39.23
N ALA A 250 56.98 14.26 -38.78
CA ALA A 250 56.71 15.50 -39.51
C ALA A 250 57.70 16.65 -39.23
N LEU A 251 58.65 16.45 -38.31
CA LEU A 251 59.53 17.49 -37.76
C LEU A 251 61.04 17.24 -37.98
N SER A 252 61.40 16.21 -38.76
CA SER A 252 62.78 15.73 -38.93
C SER A 252 63.29 15.78 -40.38
N GLY A 253 62.88 16.77 -41.18
CA GLY A 253 63.22 16.86 -42.61
C GLY A 253 63.73 18.22 -43.06
N GLY A 254 65.03 18.31 -43.37
CA GLY A 254 65.59 19.38 -44.22
C GLY A 254 66.38 20.50 -43.52
N LEU A 255 67.60 20.21 -43.03
CA LEU A 255 68.62 21.22 -42.77
C LEU A 255 69.37 21.55 -44.07
N GLY A 256 69.56 22.84 -44.37
CA GLY A 256 70.36 23.31 -45.51
C GLY A 256 71.86 23.25 -45.21
N GLY A 257 72.62 22.52 -46.04
CA GLY A 257 74.08 22.38 -45.93
C GLY A 257 74.88 23.21 -46.96
N PRO A 258 76.23 23.20 -46.91
CA PRO A 258 77.07 24.18 -47.61
C PRO A 258 77.12 24.15 -49.15
N ALA A 259 76.32 23.31 -49.81
CA ALA A 259 76.36 23.13 -51.27
C ALA A 259 75.26 23.90 -52.03
N SER A 260 74.32 24.57 -51.34
CA SER A 260 73.23 25.31 -51.96
C SER A 260 72.80 26.53 -51.12
N PRO A 261 73.35 27.73 -51.38
CA PRO A 261 72.94 28.94 -50.66
C PRO A 261 71.51 29.34 -51.03
N ILE A 262 70.64 29.47 -50.03
CA ILE A 262 69.25 29.89 -50.21
C ILE A 262 69.22 31.39 -50.50
N VAL A 263 68.92 31.77 -51.74
CA VAL A 263 68.76 33.16 -52.16
C VAL A 263 67.38 33.66 -51.73
N VAL A 264 67.33 34.43 -50.65
CA VAL A 264 66.08 35.03 -50.12
C VAL A 264 65.74 36.31 -50.89
N SER A 265 64.82 36.23 -51.85
CA SER A 265 64.25 37.39 -52.52
C SER A 265 63.15 38.05 -51.67
N LEU A 266 63.47 39.21 -51.08
CA LEU A 266 62.53 39.98 -50.24
C LEU A 266 61.48 40.71 -51.08
N ALA A 267 60.40 40.01 -51.44
CA ALA A 267 59.20 40.62 -51.99
C ALA A 267 58.34 41.25 -50.87
N GLU A 268 58.48 42.55 -50.63
CA GLU A 268 57.69 43.26 -49.62
C GLU A 268 56.19 43.37 -50.00
N GLN A 269 55.37 42.43 -49.52
CA GLN A 269 53.92 42.61 -49.52
C GLN A 269 53.49 43.70 -48.52
N LYS A 270 53.34 44.93 -49.04
CA LYS A 270 52.59 46.02 -48.40
C LYS A 270 51.20 45.51 -47.99
N GLY A 271 50.99 45.33 -46.68
CA GLY A 271 49.75 44.78 -46.12
C GLY A 271 49.93 43.91 -44.87
N SER A 272 51.16 43.45 -44.57
CA SER A 272 51.47 42.49 -43.50
C SER A 272 51.03 42.87 -42.06
N TRP A 273 50.56 44.10 -41.80
CA TRP A 273 50.03 44.52 -40.49
C TRP A 273 48.61 44.01 -40.22
N VAL A 274 47.74 43.94 -41.24
CA VAL A 274 46.33 43.53 -41.10
C VAL A 274 46.18 42.12 -40.51
N PRO A 275 46.83 41.05 -41.03
CA PRO A 275 46.71 39.73 -40.44
C PRO A 275 47.32 39.63 -39.03
N ARG A 276 48.27 40.51 -38.67
CA ARG A 276 48.83 40.57 -37.30
C ARG A 276 47.82 41.18 -36.33
N LEU A 277 47.15 42.27 -36.72
CA LEU A 277 46.11 42.91 -35.92
C LEU A 277 44.89 41.99 -35.74
N VAL A 278 44.42 41.34 -36.81
CA VAL A 278 43.33 40.34 -36.74
C VAL A 278 43.73 39.18 -35.81
N ARG A 279 44.95 38.63 -35.96
CA ARG A 279 45.44 37.56 -35.07
C ARG A 279 45.55 38.01 -33.62
N PHE A 280 45.97 39.24 -33.35
CA PHE A 280 46.01 39.81 -32.00
C PHE A 280 44.61 39.95 -31.38
N LEU A 281 43.64 40.49 -32.13
CA LEU A 281 42.26 40.65 -31.67
C LEU A 281 41.57 39.29 -31.42
N VAL A 282 41.78 38.31 -32.30
CA VAL A 282 41.25 36.95 -32.12
C VAL A 282 41.88 36.27 -30.90
N LEU A 283 43.20 36.37 -30.71
CA LEU A 283 43.87 35.79 -29.54
C LEU A 283 43.40 36.46 -28.24
N SER A 284 43.24 37.78 -28.24
CA SER A 284 42.73 38.59 -27.12
C SER A 284 41.29 38.22 -26.74
N ALA A 285 40.40 38.07 -27.73
CA ALA A 285 39.03 37.64 -27.52
C ALA A 285 38.97 36.23 -26.90
N ILE A 286 39.80 35.30 -27.41
CA ILE A 286 39.88 33.92 -26.89
C ILE A 286 40.42 33.91 -25.46
N THR A 287 41.50 34.64 -25.14
CA THR A 287 42.04 34.67 -23.76
C THR A 287 41.09 35.35 -22.79
N THR A 288 40.38 36.40 -23.21
CA THR A 288 39.38 37.07 -22.37
C THR A 288 38.14 36.19 -22.14
N PHE A 289 37.70 35.44 -23.16
CA PHE A 289 36.63 34.45 -23.01
C PHE A 289 37.01 33.33 -22.04
N PHE A 290 38.19 32.71 -22.20
CA PHE A 290 38.66 31.69 -21.26
C PHE A 290 38.88 32.25 -19.84
N PHE A 291 39.37 33.48 -19.71
CA PHE A 291 39.51 34.15 -18.40
C PHE A 291 38.15 34.39 -17.74
N LEU A 292 37.12 34.82 -18.49
CA LEU A 292 35.75 34.96 -17.98
C LEU A 292 35.14 33.61 -17.58
N VAL A 293 35.32 32.56 -18.36
CA VAL A 293 34.84 31.21 -18.02
C VAL A 293 35.54 30.68 -16.77
N ILE A 294 36.86 30.84 -16.65
CA ILE A 294 37.62 30.46 -15.45
C ILE A 294 37.14 31.27 -14.23
N MET A 295 36.94 32.59 -14.37
CA MET A 295 36.43 33.46 -13.31
C MET A 295 35.02 33.05 -12.86
N ALA A 296 34.12 32.73 -13.80
CA ALA A 296 32.77 32.27 -13.50
C ALA A 296 32.77 30.95 -12.71
N VAL A 297 33.53 29.95 -13.18
CA VAL A 297 33.69 28.66 -12.48
C VAL A 297 34.36 28.84 -11.11
N LEU A 298 35.26 29.82 -10.95
CA LEU A 298 35.83 30.18 -9.64
C LEU A 298 34.79 30.84 -8.73
N LEU A 299 33.95 31.74 -9.22
CA LEU A 299 32.89 32.40 -8.45
C LEU A 299 31.81 31.41 -7.99
N GLU A 300 31.43 30.46 -8.86
CA GLU A 300 30.49 29.38 -8.53
C GLU A 300 31.06 28.42 -7.48
N ASN A 301 32.31 27.96 -7.65
CA ASN A 301 32.96 27.03 -6.71
C ASN A 301 33.39 27.69 -5.38
N SER A 302 33.65 29.00 -5.37
CA SER A 302 34.04 29.72 -4.14
C SER A 302 32.89 29.90 -3.14
N GLY A 303 31.65 29.55 -3.50
CA GLY A 303 30.47 29.58 -2.63
C GLY A 303 29.97 30.97 -2.22
N LEU A 304 30.77 32.02 -2.42
CA LEU A 304 30.55 33.39 -1.95
C LEU A 304 29.26 34.03 -2.51
N MET A 305 28.84 33.61 -3.71
CA MET A 305 27.60 34.06 -4.36
C MET A 305 26.35 33.26 -3.93
N LYS A 306 26.50 32.14 -3.21
CA LYS A 306 25.37 31.28 -2.78
C LYS A 306 24.77 31.70 -1.42
N ALA A 307 24.84 33.01 -1.14
CA ALA A 307 24.31 33.67 0.06
C ALA A 307 22.96 34.39 -0.20
N GLY A 308 22.26 34.06 -1.28
CA GLY A 308 20.83 34.39 -1.41
C GLY A 308 20.03 33.81 -0.24
N PRO A 309 18.86 34.40 0.10
CA PRO A 309 18.05 33.92 1.21
C PRO A 309 17.68 32.44 0.98
N ARG A 310 17.95 31.61 2.00
CA ARG A 310 17.49 30.21 2.00
C ARG A 310 15.97 30.23 1.92
N GLN A 311 15.41 29.85 0.77
CA GLN A 311 13.97 29.61 0.64
C GLN A 311 13.59 28.58 1.70
N THR A 312 12.73 28.98 2.63
CA THR A 312 12.20 28.07 3.65
C THR A 312 11.16 27.20 2.99
N GLU A 313 11.50 25.92 2.79
CA GLU A 313 10.65 24.87 2.20
C GLU A 313 9.28 24.79 2.89
N PHE A 314 9.20 25.21 4.16
CA PHE A 314 7.98 25.38 4.94
C PHE A 314 7.65 26.86 5.14
N GLU A 315 6.65 27.36 4.42
CA GLU A 315 5.93 28.60 4.72
C GLU A 315 4.58 28.26 5.39
N PRO A 316 4.02 29.14 6.24
CA PRO A 316 2.68 28.93 6.78
C PRO A 316 1.65 29.03 5.65
N GLN A 317 0.66 28.13 5.65
CA GLN A 317 -0.24 27.96 4.53
C GLN A 317 -1.25 29.13 4.43
N GLN A 318 -1.08 29.99 3.43
CA GLN A 318 -2.05 31.03 3.10
C GLN A 318 -3.23 30.39 2.35
N GLY A 319 -4.45 30.57 2.85
CA GLY A 319 -5.64 29.92 2.33
C GLY A 319 -6.90 30.28 3.13
N THR A 320 -8.01 29.57 2.90
CA THR A 320 -9.28 29.79 3.59
C THR A 320 -9.18 29.49 5.08
N THR A 321 -9.59 30.45 5.91
CA THR A 321 -9.63 30.32 7.36
C THR A 321 -10.90 29.59 7.80
N TYR A 322 -10.76 28.30 8.11
CA TYR A 322 -11.81 27.52 8.77
C TYR A 322 -11.98 27.93 10.24
N LYS A 323 -13.17 27.73 10.78
CA LYS A 323 -13.57 28.04 12.16
C LYS A 323 -14.27 26.86 12.84
N PHE A 324 -14.45 26.94 14.16
CA PHE A 324 -15.22 25.92 14.89
C PHE A 324 -16.72 25.94 14.52
N SER A 325 -17.21 27.01 13.87
CA SER A 325 -18.54 27.09 13.24
C SER A 325 -18.72 26.14 12.05
N ASP A 326 -17.64 25.68 11.45
CA ASP A 326 -17.66 24.98 10.15
C ASP A 326 -17.45 23.48 10.31
N VAL A 327 -16.92 23.06 11.46
CA VAL A 327 -16.81 21.66 11.88
C VAL A 327 -18.07 21.29 12.66
N HIS A 328 -18.65 20.13 12.38
CA HIS A 328 -19.93 19.69 12.97
C HIS A 328 -19.85 18.24 13.45
N GLY A 329 -20.66 17.90 14.45
CA GLY A 329 -20.81 16.52 14.93
C GLY A 329 -19.63 15.90 15.69
N VAL A 330 -18.70 16.72 16.20
CA VAL A 330 -17.57 16.28 17.05
C VAL A 330 -17.33 17.33 18.14
N ASP A 331 -18.33 17.54 18.99
CA ASP A 331 -18.36 18.72 19.88
C ASP A 331 -17.43 18.53 21.10
N GLU A 332 -17.27 17.31 21.62
CA GLU A 332 -16.32 16.96 22.68
C GLU A 332 -14.86 17.26 22.28
N ALA A 333 -14.50 16.98 21.03
CA ALA A 333 -13.16 17.25 20.51
C ALA A 333 -12.93 18.75 20.27
N LYS A 334 -13.99 19.55 20.04
CA LYS A 334 -13.88 21.01 20.02
C LYS A 334 -13.62 21.55 21.41
N ASP A 335 -14.33 21.06 22.43
CA ASP A 335 -14.20 21.55 23.80
C ASP A 335 -12.78 21.33 24.35
N GLU A 336 -12.17 20.16 24.15
CA GLU A 336 -10.74 19.94 24.51
C GLU A 336 -9.78 20.82 23.70
N LEU A 337 -10.10 21.17 22.45
CA LEU A 337 -9.28 22.07 21.63
C LEU A 337 -9.56 23.56 21.90
N GLN A 338 -10.69 23.89 22.52
CA GLN A 338 -11.07 25.25 22.90
C GLN A 338 -10.20 25.75 24.07
N GLU A 339 -9.80 24.87 25.00
CA GLU A 339 -8.74 25.14 26.00
C GLU A 339 -7.44 25.63 25.32
N VAL A 340 -7.09 25.00 24.20
CA VAL A 340 -5.83 25.24 23.47
C VAL A 340 -5.91 26.56 22.68
N VAL A 341 -7.06 26.85 22.08
CA VAL A 341 -7.34 28.15 21.44
C VAL A 341 -7.33 29.29 22.45
N GLU A 342 -7.87 29.08 23.66
CA GLU A 342 -7.87 30.08 24.72
C GLU A 342 -6.44 30.36 25.23
N PHE A 343 -5.64 29.31 25.46
CA PHE A 343 -4.22 29.47 25.82
C PHE A 343 -3.41 30.23 24.75
N LEU A 344 -3.67 29.99 23.46
CA LEU A 344 -3.01 30.73 22.37
C LEU A 344 -3.45 32.20 22.29
N LYS A 345 -4.66 32.54 22.75
CA LYS A 345 -5.19 33.92 22.78
C LYS A 345 -4.69 34.70 23.99
N ASP A 346 -4.72 34.09 25.18
CA ASP A 346 -4.16 34.67 26.41
C ASP A 346 -3.32 33.64 27.19
N PRO A 347 -2.01 33.52 26.86
CA PRO A 347 -1.12 32.65 27.63
C PRO A 347 -0.81 33.20 29.03
N THR A 348 -1.16 34.45 29.34
CA THR A 348 -0.82 35.07 30.63
C THR A 348 -1.73 34.56 31.74
N THR A 349 -3.05 34.48 31.51
CA THR A 349 -4.01 33.96 32.49
C THR A 349 -3.64 32.57 32.96
N PHE A 350 -3.34 31.63 32.06
CA PHE A 350 -2.91 30.27 32.43
C PHE A 350 -1.54 30.24 33.12
N ALA A 351 -0.59 31.09 32.70
CA ALA A 351 0.73 31.15 33.32
C ALA A 351 0.70 31.64 34.78
N THR A 352 -0.24 32.51 35.16
CA THR A 352 -0.35 33.00 36.56
C THR A 352 -0.58 31.88 37.57
N LEU A 353 -1.31 30.83 37.20
CA LEU A 353 -1.61 29.66 38.03
C LEU A 353 -0.59 28.53 37.85
N GLY A 354 0.48 28.75 37.08
CA GLY A 354 1.48 27.72 36.77
C GLY A 354 1.02 26.68 35.73
N GLY A 355 -0.07 26.96 35.01
CA GLY A 355 -0.54 26.16 33.88
C GLY A 355 0.51 26.09 32.78
N LYS A 356 0.56 24.96 32.06
CA LYS A 356 1.56 24.70 31.01
C LYS A 356 0.89 24.31 29.71
N LEU A 357 1.42 24.84 28.62
CA LEU A 357 0.99 24.50 27.27
C LEU A 357 1.26 23.00 26.98
N PRO A 358 0.28 22.23 26.48
CA PRO A 358 0.55 20.91 25.95
C PRO A 358 1.47 21.01 24.73
N LYS A 359 2.65 20.38 24.78
CA LYS A 359 3.64 20.42 23.68
C LYS A 359 3.10 19.86 22.36
N GLY A 360 2.24 18.85 22.46
CA GLY A 360 1.62 18.24 21.30
C GLY A 360 0.32 17.51 21.62
N ILE A 361 -0.51 17.41 20.60
CA ILE A 361 -1.88 16.87 20.63
C ILE A 361 -1.99 15.85 19.50
N LEU A 362 -2.44 14.64 19.81
CA LEU A 362 -2.68 13.60 18.81
C LEU A 362 -4.19 13.45 18.57
N LEU A 363 -4.63 13.78 17.36
CA LEU A 363 -5.98 13.51 16.86
C LEU A 363 -6.02 12.08 16.33
N THR A 364 -6.84 11.23 16.96
CA THR A 364 -6.97 9.81 16.62
C THR A 364 -8.38 9.51 16.11
N GLY A 365 -8.53 8.58 15.16
CA GLY A 365 -9.85 8.13 14.73
C GLY A 365 -9.90 7.76 13.23
N PRO A 366 -11.05 7.29 12.72
CA PRO A 366 -11.19 6.85 11.34
C PRO A 366 -10.84 7.92 10.28
N PRO A 367 -10.55 7.53 9.02
CA PRO A 367 -10.47 8.48 7.91
C PRO A 367 -11.81 9.20 7.70
N GLY A 368 -11.78 10.37 7.06
CA GLY A 368 -13.00 11.13 6.72
C GLY A 368 -13.70 11.86 7.89
N THR A 369 -13.26 11.68 9.15
CA THR A 369 -13.87 12.33 10.34
C THR A 369 -13.46 13.79 10.56
N GLY A 370 -12.79 14.42 9.58
CA GLY A 370 -12.47 15.86 9.63
C GLY A 370 -11.27 16.27 10.47
N LYS A 371 -10.43 15.35 10.96
CA LYS A 371 -9.21 15.64 11.76
C LYS A 371 -8.39 16.83 11.22
N THR A 372 -8.11 16.84 9.91
CA THR A 372 -7.35 17.89 9.22
C THR A 372 -8.10 19.23 9.14
N MET A 373 -9.43 19.24 9.06
CA MET A 373 -10.26 20.45 9.14
C MET A 373 -10.30 21.00 10.57
N LEU A 374 -10.42 20.12 11.57
CA LEU A 374 -10.44 20.48 12.98
C LEU A 374 -9.13 21.19 13.39
N ALA A 375 -7.97 20.67 12.98
CA ALA A 375 -6.69 21.33 13.23
C ALA A 375 -6.54 22.69 12.51
N ARG A 376 -7.14 22.86 11.31
CA ARG A 376 -7.23 24.16 10.63
C ARG A 376 -8.14 25.14 11.36
N ALA A 377 -9.26 24.66 11.90
CA ALA A 377 -10.19 25.45 12.70
C ALA A 377 -9.54 25.96 13.99
N VAL A 378 -8.74 25.15 14.70
CA VAL A 378 -7.95 25.59 15.86
C VAL A 378 -7.06 26.79 15.49
N ALA A 379 -6.33 26.70 14.38
CA ALA A 379 -5.43 27.78 13.95
C ALA A 379 -6.20 29.03 13.49
N GLY A 380 -7.33 28.86 12.79
CA GLY A 380 -8.19 29.95 12.34
C GLY A 380 -8.90 30.68 13.48
N GLU A 381 -9.33 29.94 14.52
CA GLU A 381 -9.89 30.51 15.74
C GLU A 381 -8.84 31.21 16.60
N ALA A 382 -7.64 30.64 16.73
CA ALA A 382 -6.52 31.24 17.47
C ALA A 382 -5.86 32.42 16.73
N GLY A 383 -6.02 32.52 15.41
CA GLY A 383 -5.40 33.55 14.58
C GLY A 383 -3.89 33.38 14.37
N VAL A 384 -3.36 32.16 14.55
CA VAL A 384 -1.92 31.86 14.51
C VAL A 384 -1.48 31.25 13.17
N PRO A 385 -0.19 31.40 12.76
CA PRO A 385 0.32 30.75 11.56
C PRO A 385 0.24 29.22 11.63
N PHE A 386 -0.36 28.62 10.60
CA PHE A 386 -0.53 27.17 10.43
C PHE A 386 0.53 26.62 9.48
N PHE A 387 1.43 25.78 9.97
CA PHE A 387 2.39 25.03 9.16
C PHE A 387 1.84 23.61 8.94
N PHE A 388 1.62 23.24 7.67
CA PHE A 388 1.15 21.90 7.29
C PHE A 388 2.31 21.06 6.74
N ALA A 389 2.37 19.79 7.14
CA ALA A 389 3.18 18.76 6.50
C ALA A 389 2.44 17.41 6.57
N SER A 390 2.66 16.53 5.59
CA SER A 390 2.24 15.13 5.67
C SER A 390 3.36 14.28 6.26
N GLY A 391 3.02 13.20 6.99
CA GLY A 391 3.96 12.18 7.44
C GLY A 391 4.76 11.58 6.27
N SER A 392 4.12 11.45 5.09
CA SER A 392 4.76 11.01 3.84
C SER A 392 5.93 11.91 3.40
N ASP A 393 5.88 13.21 3.70
CA ASP A 393 6.87 14.19 3.23
C ASP A 393 8.25 14.01 3.91
N PHE A 394 8.29 13.18 4.95
CA PHE A 394 9.51 12.83 5.69
C PHE A 394 10.01 11.39 5.42
N ASP A 395 9.26 10.57 4.69
CA ASP A 395 9.63 9.20 4.29
C ASP A 395 10.33 9.17 2.92
N GLU A 396 11.51 9.81 2.84
CA GLU A 396 12.34 9.79 1.64
C GLU A 396 13.36 8.64 1.63
N MET A 397 13.60 8.08 0.44
CA MET A 397 14.65 7.09 0.16
C MET A 397 16.07 7.59 0.51
N PHE A 398 16.27 8.91 0.60
CA PHE A 398 17.56 9.53 0.91
C PHE A 398 17.78 9.65 2.42
N VAL A 399 18.69 8.80 2.94
CA VAL A 399 19.04 8.73 4.37
C VAL A 399 19.36 10.10 4.96
N GLY A 400 18.52 10.54 5.90
CA GLY A 400 18.70 11.79 6.65
C GLY A 400 18.05 13.03 6.05
N VAL A 401 17.41 12.96 4.87
CA VAL A 401 16.66 14.11 4.31
C VAL A 401 15.37 14.36 5.09
N GLY A 402 14.58 13.33 5.42
CA GLY A 402 13.42 13.47 6.32
C GLY A 402 13.79 14.09 7.67
N ALA A 403 14.85 13.59 8.31
CA ALA A 403 15.41 14.20 9.52
C ALA A 403 15.91 15.65 9.32
N ARG A 404 16.30 16.05 8.10
CA ARG A 404 16.57 17.46 7.81
C ARG A 404 15.28 18.26 7.70
N ARG A 405 14.27 17.80 6.96
CA ARG A 405 12.96 18.47 6.84
C ARG A 405 12.31 18.72 8.20
N VAL A 406 12.33 17.73 9.10
CA VAL A 406 11.84 17.90 10.49
C VAL A 406 12.54 19.08 11.19
N ARG A 407 13.87 19.18 11.11
CA ARG A 407 14.62 20.32 11.67
C ARG A 407 14.28 21.65 11.00
N ASP A 408 14.22 21.67 9.67
CA ASP A 408 13.95 22.89 8.89
C ASP A 408 12.50 23.39 9.10
N LEU A 409 11.52 22.49 9.30
CA LEU A 409 10.13 22.80 9.68
C LEU A 409 10.03 23.39 11.09
N PHE A 410 10.60 22.74 12.11
CA PHE A 410 10.57 23.26 13.48
C PHE A 410 11.37 24.57 13.60
N ALA A 411 12.42 24.76 12.79
CA ALA A 411 13.14 26.03 12.65
C ALA A 411 12.37 27.11 11.87
N ALA A 412 11.37 26.76 11.05
CA ALA A 412 10.46 27.71 10.42
C ALA A 412 9.37 28.16 11.41
N ALA A 413 8.74 27.21 12.13
CA ALA A 413 7.74 27.50 13.15
C ALA A 413 8.28 28.36 14.30
N ARG A 414 9.48 28.05 14.83
CA ARG A 414 10.14 28.85 15.87
C ARG A 414 10.41 30.32 15.49
N LYS A 415 10.44 30.66 14.20
CA LYS A 415 10.59 32.05 13.72
C LYS A 415 9.28 32.83 13.64
N ARG A 416 8.12 32.18 13.71
CA ARG A 416 6.79 32.79 13.58
C ARG A 416 5.89 32.49 14.80
N GLN A 417 6.49 32.37 15.99
CA GLN A 417 5.77 32.12 17.25
C GLN A 417 4.82 33.29 17.61
N PRO A 418 3.64 33.04 18.21
CA PRO A 418 3.06 31.71 18.47
C PRO A 418 2.55 31.05 17.18
N ALA A 419 2.69 29.72 17.04
CA ALA A 419 2.36 29.00 15.81
C ALA A 419 1.92 27.54 16.06
N ILE A 420 1.18 26.97 15.10
CA ILE A 420 0.79 25.55 15.08
C ILE A 420 1.54 24.83 13.96
N ILE A 421 2.16 23.70 14.30
CA ILE A 421 2.62 22.69 13.34
C ILE A 421 1.55 21.60 13.29
N PHE A 422 1.07 21.27 12.11
CA PHE A 422 0.20 20.11 11.87
C PHE A 422 0.91 19.06 11.02
N ILE A 423 0.93 17.82 11.52
CA ILE A 423 1.48 16.64 10.84
C ILE A 423 0.33 15.65 10.57
N ASP A 424 -0.12 15.54 9.32
CA ASP A 424 -1.06 14.47 8.95
C ASP A 424 -0.36 13.12 8.81
N GLU A 425 -1.11 12.02 8.79
CA GLU A 425 -0.59 10.65 8.59
C GLU A 425 0.68 10.31 9.41
N LEU A 426 0.68 10.66 10.72
CA LEU A 426 1.85 10.51 11.59
C LEU A 426 2.41 9.09 11.60
N ASP A 427 1.56 8.08 11.41
CA ASP A 427 1.93 6.67 11.35
C ASP A 427 2.92 6.30 10.23
N ALA A 428 3.06 7.12 9.18
CA ALA A 428 4.10 6.97 8.15
C ALA A 428 5.52 7.00 8.74
N ILE A 429 5.80 7.95 9.64
CA ILE A 429 7.10 8.06 10.34
C ILE A 429 7.08 7.59 11.80
N GLY A 430 5.89 7.43 12.37
CA GLY A 430 5.68 7.18 13.79
C GLY A 430 5.63 5.70 14.18
N GLY A 431 5.72 4.76 13.23
CA GLY A 431 5.53 3.33 13.48
C GLY A 431 6.43 2.69 14.55
N LYS A 432 5.89 1.69 15.25
CA LYS A 432 6.58 0.88 16.27
C LYS A 432 7.88 0.23 15.75
N ARG A 433 8.99 0.56 16.41
CA ARG A 433 10.36 0.08 16.09
C ARG A 433 10.47 -1.45 16.14
N SER A 434 10.38 -2.12 15.00
CA SER A 434 10.80 -3.51 14.82
C SER A 434 12.27 -3.57 14.40
N ASN A 435 12.97 -4.67 14.70
CA ASN A 435 14.37 -4.85 14.29
C ASN A 435 14.56 -4.90 12.77
N ARG A 436 13.52 -5.17 11.98
CA ARG A 436 13.56 -5.18 10.49
C ARG A 436 13.43 -3.80 9.84
N ASP A 437 13.02 -2.77 10.59
CA ASP A 437 12.71 -1.47 10.01
C ASP A 437 13.93 -0.76 9.41
N GLN A 438 13.65 0.07 8.40
CA GLN A 438 14.68 0.79 7.67
C GLN A 438 15.33 1.88 8.54
N GLN A 439 16.66 1.97 8.49
CA GLN A 439 17.42 2.79 9.44
C GLN A 439 17.14 4.30 9.31
N TYR A 440 16.79 4.77 8.10
CA TYR A 440 16.47 6.18 7.86
C TYR A 440 15.15 6.60 8.52
N LEU A 441 14.13 5.72 8.52
CA LEU A 441 12.83 6.00 9.15
C LEU A 441 13.01 6.23 10.66
N ARG A 442 13.79 5.34 11.31
CA ARG A 442 14.19 5.50 12.71
C ARG A 442 15.00 6.79 12.96
N GLN A 443 15.78 7.26 11.98
CA GLN A 443 16.53 8.51 12.10
C GLN A 443 15.60 9.74 12.05
N THR A 444 14.64 9.76 11.12
CA THR A 444 13.59 10.79 11.05
C THR A 444 12.75 10.81 12.32
N LEU A 445 12.28 9.65 12.79
CA LEU A 445 11.52 9.52 14.04
C LEU A 445 12.30 10.04 15.25
N ASN A 446 13.55 9.60 15.45
CA ASN A 446 14.38 10.09 16.57
C ASN A 446 14.63 11.60 16.49
N GLN A 447 14.72 12.18 15.29
CA GLN A 447 14.86 13.62 15.12
C GLN A 447 13.59 14.38 15.53
N LEU A 448 12.40 13.86 15.20
CA LEU A 448 11.12 14.43 15.67
C LEU A 448 11.05 14.42 17.20
N LEU A 449 11.42 13.30 17.84
CA LEU A 449 11.48 13.20 19.29
C LEU A 449 12.46 14.21 19.92
N VAL A 450 13.62 14.44 19.29
CA VAL A 450 14.62 15.42 19.77
C VAL A 450 14.11 16.86 19.66
N GLU A 451 13.39 17.22 18.60
CA GLU A 451 12.80 18.57 18.49
C GLU A 451 11.63 18.77 19.47
N MET A 452 10.77 17.76 19.67
CA MET A 452 9.67 17.83 20.65
C MET A 452 10.19 17.91 22.10
N ASP A 453 11.18 17.08 22.47
CA ASP A 453 11.86 17.18 23.77
C ASP A 453 12.53 18.55 23.94
N GLY A 454 13.16 19.04 22.86
CA GLY A 454 13.99 20.25 22.82
C GLY A 454 13.25 21.57 23.04
N PHE A 455 11.93 21.63 22.85
CA PHE A 455 11.14 22.83 23.17
C PHE A 455 11.30 23.21 24.65
N LEU A 456 11.71 24.47 24.90
CA LEU A 456 11.60 25.11 26.20
C LEU A 456 10.11 25.36 26.53
N GLN A 457 9.76 25.36 27.82
CA GLN A 457 8.36 25.52 28.27
C GLN A 457 7.76 26.92 27.98
N ASN A 458 8.56 27.84 27.41
CA ASN A 458 8.16 29.19 27.02
C ASN A 458 8.04 29.36 25.50
N GLU A 459 8.32 28.33 24.69
CA GLU A 459 8.16 28.39 23.24
C GLU A 459 6.70 28.16 22.85
N GLY A 460 6.05 29.19 22.29
CA GLY A 460 4.64 29.14 21.87
C GLY A 460 4.40 28.35 20.58
N VAL A 461 4.91 27.11 20.49
CA VAL A 461 4.69 26.20 19.36
C VAL A 461 3.91 24.99 19.85
N ILE A 462 2.82 24.66 19.16
CA ILE A 462 2.03 23.45 19.41
C ILE A 462 2.16 22.51 18.22
N VAL A 463 2.46 21.23 18.49
CA VAL A 463 2.47 20.17 17.46
C VAL A 463 1.18 19.38 17.52
N ILE A 464 0.24 19.66 16.61
CA ILE A 464 -0.93 18.81 16.38
C ILE A 464 -0.52 17.74 15.37
N ALA A 465 -0.89 16.48 15.60
CA ALA A 465 -0.70 15.42 14.63
C ALA A 465 -1.97 14.57 14.48
N ALA A 466 -2.19 14.01 13.30
CA ALA A 466 -3.31 13.12 13.04
C ALA A 466 -2.82 11.70 12.70
N THR A 467 -3.60 10.69 13.11
CA THR A 467 -3.39 9.29 12.71
C THR A 467 -4.73 8.56 12.60
N ASN A 468 -4.77 7.54 11.74
CA ASN A 468 -5.86 6.57 11.69
C ASN A 468 -5.63 5.38 12.64
N PHE A 469 -4.40 5.16 13.11
CA PHE A 469 -3.98 3.94 13.80
C PHE A 469 -3.11 4.25 15.03
N PRO A 470 -3.69 4.73 16.16
CA PRO A 470 -2.90 5.02 17.37
C PRO A 470 -2.08 3.82 17.88
N ASP A 471 -2.60 2.60 17.70
CA ASP A 471 -1.91 1.35 18.06
C ASP A 471 -0.71 1.00 17.17
N SER A 472 -0.51 1.65 16.02
CA SER A 472 0.68 1.44 15.19
C SER A 472 1.89 2.25 15.69
N LEU A 473 1.65 3.32 16.44
CA LEU A 473 2.66 4.32 16.83
C LEU A 473 3.63 3.82 17.91
N ASP A 474 4.88 4.27 17.81
CA ASP A 474 5.92 4.12 18.81
C ASP A 474 5.47 4.72 20.15
N PRO A 475 5.42 3.94 21.25
CA PRO A 475 5.13 4.46 22.60
C PRO A 475 6.06 5.59 23.06
N ALA A 476 7.18 5.82 22.38
CA ALA A 476 8.00 7.01 22.60
C ALA A 476 7.31 8.32 22.16
N LEU A 477 6.47 8.34 21.13
CA LEU A 477 5.72 9.54 20.70
C LEU A 477 4.59 9.88 21.69
N VAL A 478 3.87 8.85 22.13
CA VAL A 478 2.70 8.86 23.03
C VAL A 478 3.11 9.05 24.51
N ARG A 479 4.32 9.56 24.77
CA ARG A 479 4.85 9.73 26.13
C ARG A 479 4.70 11.19 26.59
N PRO A 480 4.24 11.43 27.84
CA PRO A 480 4.22 12.77 28.45
C PRO A 480 5.53 13.56 28.29
N GLY A 481 5.40 14.81 27.88
CA GLY A 481 6.46 15.68 27.36
C GLY A 481 6.51 15.80 25.83
N ARG A 482 5.58 15.15 25.09
CA ARG A 482 5.53 15.07 23.62
C ARG A 482 4.08 15.20 23.13
N PHE A 483 3.44 14.10 22.71
CA PHE A 483 1.99 14.08 22.45
C PHE A 483 1.28 13.73 23.75
N ASP A 484 0.87 14.77 24.48
CA ASP A 484 0.42 14.68 25.88
C ASP A 484 -1.11 14.62 26.01
N ARG A 485 -1.82 15.12 25.00
CA ARG A 485 -3.27 14.99 24.84
C ARG A 485 -3.56 14.05 23.68
N HIS A 486 -4.50 13.13 23.88
CA HIS A 486 -5.00 12.23 22.85
C HIS A 486 -6.50 12.47 22.70
N ILE A 487 -6.89 13.15 21.63
CA ILE A 487 -8.28 13.53 21.38
C ILE A 487 -8.83 12.57 20.32
N ALA A 488 -9.91 11.87 20.65
CA ALA A 488 -10.58 10.97 19.73
C ALA A 488 -11.55 11.77 18.85
N VAL A 489 -11.51 11.53 17.54
CA VAL A 489 -12.37 12.12 16.51
C VAL A 489 -13.13 10.95 15.85
N PRO A 490 -14.20 10.43 16.51
CA PRO A 490 -14.94 9.25 16.06
C PRO A 490 -15.76 9.53 14.79
N LEU A 491 -16.50 8.52 14.33
CA LEU A 491 -17.57 8.73 13.34
C LEU A 491 -18.72 9.53 13.99
N PRO A 492 -19.41 10.40 13.23
CA PRO A 492 -20.49 11.23 13.76
C PRO A 492 -21.76 10.40 14.06
N ASP A 493 -22.30 10.55 15.28
CA ASP A 493 -23.65 10.10 15.65
C ASP A 493 -24.73 10.73 14.76
N VAL A 494 -25.95 10.16 14.75
CA VAL A 494 -27.13 10.69 14.00
C VAL A 494 -27.25 12.22 14.07
N ARG A 495 -27.09 12.83 15.26
CA ARG A 495 -27.17 14.30 15.44
C ARG A 495 -26.05 15.04 14.71
N GLY A 496 -24.82 14.52 14.78
CA GLY A 496 -23.68 15.04 14.04
C GLY A 496 -23.89 14.92 12.53
N ARG A 497 -24.39 13.78 12.05
CA ARG A 497 -24.73 13.58 10.63
C ARG A 497 -25.77 14.59 10.14
N VAL A 498 -26.81 14.88 10.93
CA VAL A 498 -27.78 15.94 10.60
C VAL A 498 -27.13 17.33 10.53
N GLN A 499 -26.22 17.67 11.45
CA GLN A 499 -25.50 18.95 11.38
C GLN A 499 -24.61 19.05 10.14
N ILE A 500 -23.84 17.99 9.82
CA ILE A 500 -22.93 17.92 8.66
C ILE A 500 -23.72 18.00 7.35
N LEU A 501 -24.83 17.25 7.23
CA LEU A 501 -25.74 17.34 6.08
C LEU A 501 -26.31 18.76 5.95
N LYS A 502 -26.83 19.34 7.04
CA LYS A 502 -27.33 20.74 7.05
C LYS A 502 -26.23 21.80 6.85
N HIS A 503 -24.95 21.44 6.91
CA HIS A 503 -23.87 22.30 6.48
C HIS A 503 -23.74 22.25 4.96
N HIS A 504 -23.47 21.07 4.38
CA HIS A 504 -23.23 20.91 2.94
C HIS A 504 -24.48 21.12 2.06
N MET A 505 -25.68 20.91 2.59
CA MET A 505 -26.94 21.23 1.91
C MET A 505 -27.17 22.75 1.74
N LYS A 506 -26.38 23.64 2.37
CA LYS A 506 -26.47 25.10 2.11
C LYS A 506 -25.90 25.48 0.74
N ASP A 507 -24.94 24.70 0.24
CA ASP A 507 -24.24 24.93 -1.02
C ASP A 507 -24.99 24.33 -2.23
N VAL A 508 -26.14 23.68 -2.00
CA VAL A 508 -26.90 22.88 -2.96
C VAL A 508 -28.39 23.20 -2.90
N THR A 509 -29.04 23.41 -4.04
CA THR A 509 -30.49 23.63 -4.13
C THR A 509 -31.25 22.33 -3.84
N THR A 510 -31.64 22.08 -2.60
CA THR A 510 -32.50 20.94 -2.20
C THR A 510 -33.98 21.27 -2.26
N GLU A 511 -34.84 20.27 -2.51
CA GLU A 511 -36.30 20.41 -2.35
C GLU A 511 -36.71 20.58 -0.88
N PRO A 512 -37.82 21.29 -0.59
CA PRO A 512 -38.29 21.52 0.79
C PRO A 512 -38.81 20.27 1.51
N ASP A 513 -39.07 19.18 0.79
CA ASP A 513 -39.49 17.89 1.35
C ASP A 513 -38.32 17.08 1.94
N VAL A 514 -37.06 17.45 1.63
CA VAL A 514 -35.87 16.69 2.03
C VAL A 514 -35.45 17.01 3.48
N ASP A 515 -36.02 16.29 4.45
CA ASP A 515 -35.52 16.32 5.82
C ASP A 515 -34.19 15.56 5.98
N ALA A 516 -33.12 16.30 6.27
CA ALA A 516 -31.81 15.76 6.61
C ALA A 516 -31.82 14.74 7.77
N MET A 517 -32.84 14.73 8.65
CA MET A 517 -33.00 13.69 9.70
C MET A 517 -33.31 12.30 9.10
N VAL A 518 -34.07 12.24 8.00
CA VAL A 518 -34.36 10.98 7.28
C VAL A 518 -33.08 10.46 6.64
N VAL A 519 -32.35 11.33 5.95
CA VAL A 519 -31.07 11.00 5.30
C VAL A 519 -29.99 10.58 6.32
N ALA A 520 -29.93 11.22 7.49
CA ALA A 520 -28.98 10.88 8.57
C ALA A 520 -29.25 9.51 9.21
N ARG A 521 -30.52 9.10 9.33
CA ARG A 521 -30.92 7.73 9.74
C ARG A 521 -30.55 6.71 8.65
N GLY A 522 -30.72 7.06 7.38
CA GLY A 522 -30.32 6.24 6.23
C GLY A 522 -28.81 6.05 6.03
N THR A 523 -27.96 6.69 6.85
CA THR A 523 -26.49 6.71 6.68
C THR A 523 -25.69 6.34 7.95
N PRO A 524 -26.01 5.21 8.62
CA PRO A 524 -25.24 4.77 9.78
C PRO A 524 -23.78 4.48 9.40
N GLY A 525 -22.84 4.92 10.26
CA GLY A 525 -21.40 4.70 10.05
C GLY A 525 -20.73 5.56 8.97
N PHE A 526 -21.46 6.44 8.26
CA PHE A 526 -20.85 7.36 7.29
C PHE A 526 -19.95 8.39 8.00
N SER A 527 -18.76 8.65 7.47
CA SER A 527 -17.90 9.74 7.93
C SER A 527 -18.38 11.10 7.41
N GLY A 528 -17.85 12.21 7.94
CA GLY A 528 -18.17 13.55 7.45
C GLY A 528 -17.85 13.74 5.96
N ALA A 529 -16.72 13.16 5.50
CA ALA A 529 -16.34 13.15 4.09
C ALA A 529 -17.31 12.32 3.22
N ASP A 530 -17.85 11.21 3.72
CA ASP A 530 -18.83 10.39 2.99
C ASP A 530 -20.16 11.14 2.83
N LEU A 531 -20.60 11.87 3.87
CA LEU A 531 -21.80 12.72 3.81
C LEU A 531 -21.61 13.89 2.83
N GLN A 532 -20.45 14.56 2.83
CA GLN A 532 -20.11 15.58 1.85
C GLN A 532 -20.13 15.03 0.41
N ASN A 533 -19.51 13.86 0.22
CA ASN A 533 -19.48 13.16 -1.07
C ASN A 533 -20.89 12.73 -1.53
N MET A 534 -21.74 12.27 -0.62
CA MET A 534 -23.14 11.92 -0.90
C MET A 534 -23.96 13.13 -1.37
N VAL A 535 -23.85 14.27 -0.68
CA VAL A 535 -24.52 15.53 -1.07
C VAL A 535 -24.05 15.96 -2.47
N ASN A 536 -22.74 15.92 -2.73
CA ASN A 536 -22.18 16.22 -4.04
C ASN A 536 -22.65 15.23 -5.14
N MET A 537 -22.69 13.93 -4.86
CA MET A 537 -23.18 12.93 -5.82
C MET A 537 -24.67 13.09 -6.12
N ALA A 538 -25.50 13.45 -5.12
CA ALA A 538 -26.91 13.73 -5.31
C ALA A 538 -27.12 14.98 -6.19
N ALA A 539 -26.37 16.06 -5.94
CA ALA A 539 -26.40 17.28 -6.75
C ALA A 539 -25.97 17.04 -8.21
N VAL A 540 -24.89 16.28 -8.42
CA VAL A 540 -24.44 15.87 -9.76
C VAL A 540 -25.46 14.96 -10.46
N GLN A 541 -26.20 14.14 -9.72
CA GLN A 541 -27.24 13.27 -10.29
C GLN A 541 -28.48 14.07 -10.73
N ALA A 542 -29.01 14.94 -9.88
CA ALA A 542 -30.10 15.85 -10.22
C ALA A 542 -29.73 16.70 -11.45
N SER A 543 -28.51 17.25 -11.48
CA SER A 543 -27.97 18.01 -12.61
C SER A 543 -27.87 17.20 -13.91
N ARG A 544 -27.62 15.89 -13.81
CA ARG A 544 -27.56 14.97 -14.96
C ARG A 544 -28.93 14.60 -15.50
N GLU A 545 -29.95 14.60 -14.65
CA GLU A 545 -31.35 14.31 -15.01
C GLU A 545 -32.12 15.58 -15.41
N GLY A 546 -31.52 16.77 -15.24
CA GLY A 546 -32.12 18.06 -15.58
C GLY A 546 -33.05 18.63 -14.49
N ALA A 547 -33.07 18.00 -13.31
CA ALA A 547 -33.90 18.43 -12.19
C ALA A 547 -33.47 19.81 -11.66
N LYS A 548 -34.46 20.62 -11.27
CA LYS A 548 -34.28 22.02 -10.81
C LYS A 548 -33.74 22.10 -9.37
N ALA A 549 -33.87 21.01 -8.61
CA ALA A 549 -33.47 20.87 -7.22
C ALA A 549 -33.13 19.40 -6.92
N VAL A 550 -32.62 19.13 -5.72
CA VAL A 550 -32.21 17.78 -5.28
C VAL A 550 -33.25 17.17 -4.34
N ASP A 551 -34.10 16.30 -4.89
CA ASP A 551 -35.07 15.42 -4.20
C ASP A 551 -34.39 14.33 -3.33
N LEU A 552 -35.18 13.72 -2.44
CA LEU A 552 -34.78 12.55 -1.63
C LEU A 552 -34.29 11.37 -2.48
N LYS A 553 -34.91 11.12 -3.65
CA LYS A 553 -34.50 10.06 -4.61
C LYS A 553 -33.02 10.15 -4.99
N HIS A 554 -32.51 11.37 -5.18
CA HIS A 554 -31.10 11.59 -5.54
C HIS A 554 -30.15 11.28 -4.37
N PHE A 555 -30.57 11.56 -3.14
CA PHE A 555 -29.82 11.18 -1.92
C PHE A 555 -29.80 9.68 -1.71
N GLU A 556 -30.92 8.98 -1.93
CA GLU A 556 -30.97 7.53 -1.86
C GLU A 556 -30.12 6.86 -2.93
N TRP A 557 -30.14 7.38 -4.17
CA TRP A 557 -29.25 6.92 -5.23
C TRP A 557 -27.77 7.16 -4.88
N ALA A 558 -27.43 8.31 -4.29
CA ALA A 558 -26.06 8.62 -3.86
C ALA A 558 -25.59 7.70 -2.73
N LYS A 559 -26.45 7.45 -1.72
CA LYS A 559 -26.25 6.46 -0.65
C LYS A 559 -26.02 5.06 -1.21
N ASP A 560 -26.93 4.56 -2.05
CA ASP A 560 -26.84 3.24 -2.68
C ASP A 560 -25.55 3.12 -3.52
N ARG A 561 -25.14 4.18 -4.23
CA ARG A 561 -23.90 4.24 -5.00
C ARG A 561 -22.63 4.25 -4.14
N ILE A 562 -22.66 4.83 -2.95
CA ILE A 562 -21.53 4.84 -2.01
C ILE A 562 -21.40 3.47 -1.33
N VAL A 563 -22.51 2.86 -0.90
CA VAL A 563 -22.52 1.59 -0.17
C VAL A 563 -22.30 0.37 -1.09
N MET A 564 -22.98 0.34 -2.25
CA MET A 564 -23.01 -0.83 -3.15
C MET A 564 -22.15 -0.64 -4.42
N GLY A 565 -21.61 0.57 -4.63
CA GLY A 565 -20.95 0.94 -5.87
C GLY A 565 -21.92 1.30 -7.01
N SER A 566 -21.35 1.62 -8.18
CA SER A 566 -22.15 2.00 -9.36
C SER A 566 -22.92 0.83 -9.95
N GLU A 567 -24.17 1.09 -10.30
CA GLU A 567 -25.09 0.20 -11.01
C GLU A 567 -24.61 -0.10 -12.45
N ARG A 568 -24.72 -1.35 -12.88
CA ARG A 568 -24.17 -1.83 -14.16
C ARG A 568 -25.26 -2.10 -15.20
N LYS A 569 -26.04 -1.06 -15.56
CA LYS A 569 -27.15 -1.11 -16.53
C LYS A 569 -26.83 -1.73 -17.91
N THR A 570 -25.55 -1.84 -18.28
CA THR A 570 -25.10 -2.44 -19.55
C THR A 570 -24.61 -3.89 -19.43
N ALA A 571 -24.66 -4.49 -18.24
CA ALA A 571 -24.29 -5.89 -18.05
C ALA A 571 -25.39 -6.81 -18.56
N TYR A 572 -25.12 -7.56 -19.64
CA TYR A 572 -26.01 -8.63 -20.10
C TYR A 572 -26.04 -9.77 -19.06
N ILE A 573 -27.24 -10.09 -18.59
CA ILE A 573 -27.54 -11.19 -17.68
C ILE A 573 -28.64 -12.03 -18.35
N SER A 574 -28.51 -13.36 -18.35
CA SER A 574 -29.56 -14.25 -18.84
C SER A 574 -30.70 -14.37 -17.84
N ASP A 575 -31.93 -14.59 -18.31
CA ASP A 575 -33.11 -14.69 -17.45
C ASP A 575 -32.98 -15.79 -16.37
N GLU A 576 -32.26 -16.86 -16.66
CA GLU A 576 -31.90 -17.92 -15.72
C GLU A 576 -31.03 -17.41 -14.56
N VAL A 577 -29.97 -16.64 -14.86
CA VAL A 577 -29.09 -16.03 -13.84
C VAL A 577 -29.85 -14.93 -13.09
N LYS A 578 -30.64 -14.09 -13.77
CA LYS A 578 -31.50 -13.08 -13.11
C LYS A 578 -32.45 -13.74 -12.11
N ARG A 579 -33.08 -14.86 -12.49
CA ARG A 579 -33.98 -15.61 -11.62
C ARG A 579 -33.26 -16.30 -10.47
N MET A 580 -32.07 -16.85 -10.71
CA MET A 580 -31.22 -17.45 -9.68
C MET A 580 -30.81 -16.41 -8.63
N THR A 581 -30.33 -15.23 -9.05
CA THR A 581 -30.09 -14.08 -8.16
C THR A 581 -31.37 -13.62 -7.45
N ALA A 582 -32.52 -13.59 -8.13
CA ALA A 582 -33.79 -13.21 -7.48
C ALA A 582 -34.22 -14.19 -6.38
N TYR A 583 -33.95 -15.50 -6.50
CA TYR A 583 -34.12 -16.46 -5.39
C TYR A 583 -33.08 -16.27 -4.29
N HIS A 584 -31.83 -15.99 -4.63
CA HIS A 584 -30.75 -15.74 -3.68
C HIS A 584 -31.07 -14.52 -2.78
N GLU A 585 -31.37 -13.38 -3.38
CA GLU A 585 -31.76 -12.16 -2.67
C GLU A 585 -33.12 -12.33 -1.96
N GLY A 586 -34.07 -13.02 -2.59
CA GLY A 586 -35.33 -13.41 -1.95
C GLY A 586 -35.12 -14.22 -0.66
N GLY A 587 -34.14 -15.13 -0.65
CA GLY A 587 -33.73 -15.90 0.53
C GLY A 587 -33.22 -15.02 1.66
N HIS A 588 -32.25 -14.14 1.37
CA HIS A 588 -31.74 -13.18 2.35
C HIS A 588 -32.84 -12.26 2.91
N ALA A 589 -33.71 -11.72 2.04
CA ALA A 589 -34.79 -10.82 2.42
C ALA A 589 -35.86 -11.51 3.29
N LEU A 590 -36.23 -12.75 2.97
CA LEU A 590 -37.26 -13.51 3.70
C LEU A 590 -36.75 -13.94 5.08
N VAL A 591 -35.48 -14.37 5.20
CA VAL A 591 -34.85 -14.65 6.50
C VAL A 591 -34.72 -13.38 7.34
N ALA A 592 -34.37 -12.24 6.74
CA ALA A 592 -34.26 -10.96 7.46
C ALA A 592 -35.61 -10.45 8.01
N LEU A 593 -36.74 -10.82 7.39
CA LEU A 593 -38.07 -10.43 7.83
C LEU A 593 -38.65 -11.33 8.92
N TYR A 594 -38.29 -12.62 8.95
CA TYR A 594 -38.87 -13.60 9.90
C TYR A 594 -37.94 -13.96 11.07
N THR A 595 -36.63 -13.75 10.97
CA THR A 595 -35.70 -14.06 12.07
C THR A 595 -35.68 -12.93 13.11
N ASP A 596 -36.34 -13.17 14.24
CA ASP A 596 -36.36 -12.26 15.38
C ASP A 596 -34.95 -11.95 15.90
N GLY A 597 -34.52 -10.70 15.73
CA GLY A 597 -33.17 -10.22 16.04
C GLY A 597 -32.34 -9.85 14.80
N ALA A 598 -32.80 -10.12 13.59
CA ALA A 598 -32.16 -9.62 12.36
C ALA A 598 -32.17 -8.08 12.31
N MET A 599 -31.34 -7.49 11.44
CA MET A 599 -31.46 -6.06 11.12
C MET A 599 -32.65 -5.85 10.17
N PRO A 600 -33.46 -4.80 10.35
CA PRO A 600 -34.60 -4.54 9.49
C PRO A 600 -34.22 -4.48 8.00
N LEU A 601 -34.97 -5.20 7.17
CA LEU A 601 -34.88 -5.09 5.73
C LEU A 601 -35.21 -3.66 5.30
N HIS A 602 -34.38 -3.09 4.42
CA HIS A 602 -34.60 -1.77 3.80
C HIS A 602 -34.98 -1.89 2.32
N LYS A 603 -34.23 -2.68 1.54
CA LYS A 603 -34.36 -2.76 0.07
C LYS A 603 -33.74 -4.03 -0.49
N VAL A 604 -34.26 -4.54 -1.61
CA VAL A 604 -33.75 -5.74 -2.31
C VAL A 604 -33.56 -5.41 -3.78
N THR A 605 -32.47 -5.82 -4.39
CA THR A 605 -32.18 -5.59 -5.83
C THR A 605 -31.50 -6.80 -6.46
N CYS A 606 -32.01 -7.27 -7.60
CA CYS A 606 -31.32 -8.25 -8.46
C CYS A 606 -30.58 -7.57 -9.64
N VAL A 607 -30.44 -6.23 -9.62
CA VAL A 607 -29.62 -5.46 -10.56
C VAL A 607 -28.16 -5.45 -10.08
N PRO A 608 -27.18 -5.72 -10.96
CA PRO A 608 -25.76 -5.76 -10.59
C PRO A 608 -25.22 -4.39 -10.16
N ARG A 609 -24.62 -4.33 -8.96
CA ARG A 609 -24.00 -3.13 -8.37
C ARG A 609 -22.56 -3.43 -7.98
N GLY A 610 -21.63 -2.67 -8.55
CA GLY A 610 -20.19 -2.87 -8.36
C GLY A 610 -19.73 -4.30 -8.74
N HIS A 611 -19.40 -5.08 -7.71
CA HIS A 611 -18.93 -6.47 -7.83
C HIS A 611 -20.03 -7.53 -7.57
N ALA A 612 -21.20 -7.13 -7.04
CA ALA A 612 -22.30 -8.03 -6.73
C ALA A 612 -23.32 -8.12 -7.87
N LEU A 613 -24.03 -9.26 -7.98
CA LEU A 613 -25.09 -9.47 -8.97
C LEU A 613 -26.46 -9.01 -8.44
N GLY A 614 -26.72 -9.23 -7.15
CA GLY A 614 -27.79 -8.60 -6.39
C GLY A 614 -27.26 -8.06 -5.07
N VAL A 615 -28.11 -7.35 -4.32
CA VAL A 615 -27.84 -6.94 -2.92
C VAL A 615 -29.15 -6.87 -2.14
N THR A 616 -29.17 -7.49 -0.96
CA THR A 616 -30.21 -7.31 0.07
C THR A 616 -29.70 -6.32 1.11
N SER A 617 -30.27 -5.12 1.12
CA SER A 617 -29.90 -4.03 2.02
C SER A 617 -30.70 -4.10 3.32
N GLN A 618 -29.98 -4.13 4.44
CA GLN A 618 -30.53 -4.01 5.79
C GLN A 618 -30.06 -2.70 6.42
N LEU A 619 -30.91 -2.10 7.25
CA LEU A 619 -30.64 -0.82 7.90
C LEU A 619 -31.05 -0.88 9.38
N PRO A 620 -30.15 -0.58 10.33
CA PRO A 620 -30.52 -0.44 11.74
C PRO A 620 -31.34 0.84 11.97
N GLU A 621 -32.31 0.77 12.89
CA GLU A 621 -33.17 1.92 13.26
C GLU A 621 -32.40 2.99 14.06
N ASP A 622 -31.40 2.56 14.83
CA ASP A 622 -30.55 3.38 15.70
C ASP A 622 -29.07 2.98 15.52
N ASP A 623 -28.13 3.91 15.78
CA ASP A 623 -26.71 3.63 15.84
C ASP A 623 -26.40 2.74 17.08
N ARG A 624 -26.21 1.42 16.89
CA ARG A 624 -26.01 0.46 17.98
C ARG A 624 -24.52 0.29 18.35
N TYR A 625 -24.12 0.74 19.54
CA TYR A 625 -22.76 0.53 20.07
C TYR A 625 -22.45 -0.90 20.52
N SER A 626 -23.47 -1.76 20.71
CA SER A 626 -23.31 -3.16 21.13
C SER A 626 -24.37 -4.07 20.51
N VAL A 627 -24.00 -5.32 20.23
CA VAL A 627 -24.84 -6.33 19.57
C VAL A 627 -24.90 -7.58 20.44
N SER A 628 -26.09 -8.20 20.52
CA SER A 628 -26.37 -9.37 21.34
C SER A 628 -26.12 -10.69 20.60
N LEU A 629 -25.92 -11.78 21.34
CA LEU A 629 -25.83 -13.15 20.80
C LEU A 629 -26.97 -13.49 19.83
N LYS A 630 -28.21 -13.09 20.15
CA LYS A 630 -29.39 -13.32 19.30
C LYS A 630 -29.26 -12.62 17.95
N GLN A 631 -28.78 -11.38 17.93
CA GLN A 631 -28.56 -10.60 16.72
C GLN A 631 -27.44 -11.20 15.86
N TYR A 632 -26.33 -11.64 16.46
CA TYR A 632 -25.25 -12.32 15.72
C TYR A 632 -25.66 -13.69 15.16
N LEU A 633 -26.53 -14.44 15.85
CA LEU A 633 -27.12 -15.67 15.30
C LEU A 633 -28.06 -15.35 14.13
N ALA A 634 -28.87 -14.30 14.24
CA ALA A 634 -29.73 -13.83 13.15
C ALA A 634 -28.94 -13.30 11.94
N GLU A 635 -27.78 -12.68 12.16
CA GLU A 635 -26.83 -12.24 11.13
C GLU A 635 -26.23 -13.43 10.37
N ILE A 636 -25.83 -14.50 11.09
CA ILE A 636 -25.39 -15.76 10.46
C ILE A 636 -26.52 -16.40 9.67
N ASP A 637 -27.75 -16.43 10.21
CA ASP A 637 -28.91 -17.01 9.52
C ASP A 637 -29.23 -16.22 8.25
N VAL A 638 -29.23 -14.88 8.32
CA VAL A 638 -29.33 -14.00 7.15
C VAL A 638 -28.28 -14.36 6.11
N CYS A 639 -27.00 -14.48 6.48
CA CYS A 639 -25.93 -14.80 5.54
C CYS A 639 -26.05 -16.20 4.90
N MET A 640 -26.74 -17.15 5.53
CA MET A 640 -27.04 -18.46 4.92
C MET A 640 -28.25 -18.41 3.96
N GLY A 641 -29.10 -17.37 4.04
CA GLY A 641 -30.36 -17.23 3.31
C GLY A 641 -30.26 -17.51 1.80
N GLY A 642 -29.38 -16.79 1.08
CA GLY A 642 -29.25 -16.93 -0.37
C GLY A 642 -28.77 -18.31 -0.83
N ARG A 643 -27.75 -18.87 -0.18
CA ARG A 643 -27.27 -20.23 -0.47
C ARG A 643 -28.36 -21.28 -0.25
N VAL A 644 -29.08 -21.21 0.87
CA VAL A 644 -30.10 -22.21 1.20
C VAL A 644 -31.33 -22.06 0.29
N ALA A 645 -31.66 -20.84 -0.16
CA ALA A 645 -32.67 -20.64 -1.19
C ALA A 645 -32.27 -21.26 -2.54
N GLU A 646 -31.02 -21.10 -2.98
CA GLU A 646 -30.50 -21.81 -4.16
C GLU A 646 -30.59 -23.33 -3.98
N GLU A 647 -30.15 -23.86 -2.84
CA GLU A 647 -30.09 -25.29 -2.56
C GLU A 647 -31.48 -25.95 -2.49
N LEU A 648 -32.49 -25.24 -1.96
CA LEU A 648 -33.88 -25.72 -1.92
C LEU A 648 -34.53 -25.74 -3.32
N ILE A 649 -34.34 -24.68 -4.12
CA ILE A 649 -35.04 -24.53 -5.40
C ILE A 649 -34.35 -25.26 -6.57
N TYR A 650 -33.02 -25.24 -6.60
CA TYR A 650 -32.23 -25.84 -7.69
C TYR A 650 -31.54 -27.16 -7.30
N GLY A 651 -31.49 -27.49 -6.00
CA GLY A 651 -30.83 -28.68 -5.47
C GLY A 651 -29.32 -28.49 -5.22
N PRO A 652 -28.72 -29.33 -4.36
CA PRO A 652 -27.34 -29.15 -3.86
C PRO A 652 -26.25 -29.26 -4.94
N ALA A 653 -26.56 -29.84 -6.10
CA ALA A 653 -25.62 -29.90 -7.24
C ALA A 653 -25.51 -28.58 -8.03
N ASN A 654 -26.45 -27.66 -7.84
CA ASN A 654 -26.59 -26.42 -8.62
C ASN A 654 -26.35 -25.14 -7.81
N VAL A 655 -25.91 -25.28 -6.55
CA VAL A 655 -25.53 -24.15 -5.68
C VAL A 655 -24.31 -23.43 -6.25
N THR A 656 -24.36 -22.10 -6.29
CA THR A 656 -23.36 -21.28 -6.97
C THR A 656 -22.18 -20.90 -6.08
N SER A 657 -21.12 -20.38 -6.72
CA SER A 657 -20.04 -19.65 -6.05
C SER A 657 -20.43 -18.22 -5.63
N GLY A 658 -21.65 -17.77 -5.93
CA GLY A 658 -22.16 -16.43 -5.58
C GLY A 658 -22.14 -16.21 -4.07
N ALA A 659 -22.60 -17.19 -3.29
CA ALA A 659 -22.67 -17.18 -1.82
C ALA A 659 -21.32 -17.08 -1.08
N SER A 660 -20.20 -16.87 -1.79
CA SER A 660 -18.85 -16.83 -1.21
C SER A 660 -18.58 -15.56 -0.40
N SER A 661 -19.28 -14.45 -0.67
CA SER A 661 -19.28 -13.26 0.18
C SER A 661 -19.87 -13.54 1.57
N ASP A 662 -20.94 -14.31 1.60
CA ASP A 662 -21.89 -14.37 2.72
C ASP A 662 -21.49 -15.51 3.66
N LEU A 663 -21.00 -16.61 3.08
CA LEU A 663 -20.23 -17.62 3.81
C LEU A 663 -18.97 -17.01 4.44
N ARG A 664 -18.27 -16.09 3.76
CA ARG A 664 -17.12 -15.37 4.35
C ARG A 664 -17.55 -14.44 5.48
N HIS A 665 -18.68 -13.74 5.34
CA HIS A 665 -19.23 -12.86 6.37
C HIS A 665 -19.64 -13.67 7.61
N ALA A 666 -20.50 -14.69 7.45
CA ALA A 666 -20.92 -15.60 8.51
C ALA A 666 -19.73 -16.27 9.22
N THR A 667 -18.71 -16.70 8.47
CA THR A 667 -17.49 -17.30 9.05
C THR A 667 -16.70 -16.28 9.89
N LEU A 668 -16.60 -15.02 9.46
CA LEU A 668 -15.93 -13.97 10.23
C LEU A 668 -16.72 -13.62 11.51
N THR A 669 -18.05 -13.51 11.43
CA THR A 669 -18.94 -13.28 12.58
C THR A 669 -18.87 -14.44 13.56
N ALA A 670 -19.04 -15.69 13.12
CA ALA A 670 -18.89 -16.89 13.96
C ALA A 670 -17.49 -16.98 14.59
N ARG A 671 -16.42 -16.66 13.85
CA ARG A 671 -15.05 -16.61 14.40
C ARG A 671 -14.91 -15.54 15.48
N ALA A 672 -15.54 -14.37 15.33
CA ALA A 672 -15.53 -13.32 16.34
C ALA A 672 -16.37 -13.70 17.59
N MET A 673 -17.52 -14.36 17.40
CA MET A 673 -18.34 -14.90 18.50
C MET A 673 -17.55 -15.86 19.39
N VAL A 674 -16.78 -16.77 18.78
CA VAL A 674 -15.99 -17.77 19.51
C VAL A 674 -14.67 -17.20 20.06
N LYS A 675 -13.93 -16.39 19.28
CA LYS A 675 -12.60 -15.88 19.70
C LYS A 675 -12.62 -14.58 20.53
N ASN A 676 -13.52 -13.65 20.22
CA ASN A 676 -13.43 -12.27 20.69
C ASN A 676 -14.49 -11.94 21.75
N TRP A 677 -15.70 -12.47 21.57
CA TRP A 677 -16.86 -12.15 22.43
C TRP A 677 -17.19 -13.25 23.46
N GLY A 678 -16.61 -14.45 23.30
CA GLY A 678 -16.74 -15.52 24.29
C GLY A 678 -18.13 -16.17 24.37
N PHE A 679 -18.87 -16.18 23.26
CA PHE A 679 -20.24 -16.72 23.19
C PHE A 679 -20.31 -18.26 23.06
N SER A 680 -19.19 -18.97 23.13
CA SER A 680 -19.14 -20.44 23.12
C SER A 680 -19.03 -20.98 24.53
N ASP A 681 -19.96 -21.84 24.94
CA ASP A 681 -19.88 -22.56 26.22
C ASP A 681 -18.73 -23.58 26.26
N LYS A 682 -18.30 -24.11 25.10
CA LYS A 682 -17.20 -25.08 24.99
C LYS A 682 -15.84 -24.41 25.22
N VAL A 683 -15.62 -23.26 24.58
CA VAL A 683 -14.37 -22.48 24.67
C VAL A 683 -14.34 -21.63 25.94
N GLY A 684 -15.49 -21.12 26.36
CA GLY A 684 -15.68 -20.24 27.51
C GLY A 684 -15.42 -18.75 27.20
N PRO A 685 -15.65 -17.87 28.20
CA PRO A 685 -15.47 -16.42 28.06
C PRO A 685 -13.99 -16.01 28.11
N VAL A 686 -13.24 -16.40 27.07
CA VAL A 686 -11.80 -16.12 26.91
C VAL A 686 -11.58 -15.38 25.60
N TRP A 687 -10.85 -14.26 25.67
CA TRP A 687 -10.44 -13.51 24.48
C TRP A 687 -9.15 -14.09 23.88
N TYR A 688 -9.15 -14.28 22.56
CA TYR A 688 -8.01 -14.77 21.79
C TYR A 688 -7.66 -13.82 20.64
N GLY A 689 -6.50 -13.16 20.71
CA GLY A 689 -6.02 -12.30 19.63
C GLY A 689 -5.71 -13.07 18.33
N ASP A 690 -5.62 -12.34 17.22
CA ASP A 690 -5.21 -12.91 15.91
C ASP A 690 -3.68 -13.06 15.75
N ARG A 691 -2.90 -12.65 16.77
CA ARG A 691 -1.44 -12.84 16.84
C ARG A 691 -0.99 -13.73 18.00
N ASP A 692 -1.93 -14.25 18.79
CA ASP A 692 -1.62 -15.04 19.98
C ASP A 692 -1.30 -16.49 19.61
N ALA A 693 -0.37 -17.09 20.34
CA ALA A 693 0.07 -18.48 20.13
C ALA A 693 -0.94 -19.48 20.72
N ILE A 694 -2.08 -19.65 20.05
CA ILE A 694 -3.09 -20.67 20.39
C ILE A 694 -2.49 -22.07 20.20
N SER A 695 -2.76 -23.00 21.13
CA SER A 695 -2.30 -24.38 20.99
C SER A 695 -3.11 -25.14 19.92
N PRO A 696 -2.52 -26.07 19.14
CA PRO A 696 -3.22 -26.75 18.05
C PRO A 696 -4.56 -27.37 18.48
N ALA A 697 -4.58 -28.09 19.60
CA ALA A 697 -5.80 -28.70 20.15
C ALA A 697 -6.91 -27.69 20.50
N LYS A 698 -6.58 -26.43 20.79
CA LYS A 698 -7.57 -25.35 20.96
C LYS A 698 -7.96 -24.67 19.65
N SER A 699 -7.07 -24.63 18.64
CA SER A 699 -7.47 -24.26 17.27
C SER A 699 -8.50 -25.27 16.74
N ASP A 700 -8.21 -26.57 16.85
CA ASP A 700 -9.11 -27.65 16.46
C ASP A 700 -10.49 -27.55 17.15
N GLU A 701 -10.53 -27.09 18.41
CA GLU A 701 -11.75 -26.90 19.19
C GLU A 701 -12.56 -25.67 18.73
N ILE A 702 -11.89 -24.53 18.54
CA ILE A 702 -12.48 -23.28 18.01
C ILE A 702 -13.01 -23.49 16.58
N GLU A 703 -12.26 -24.18 15.73
CA GLU A 703 -12.64 -24.46 14.33
C GLU A 703 -13.79 -25.46 14.21
N ARG A 704 -13.93 -26.39 15.17
CA ARG A 704 -15.14 -27.23 15.30
C ARG A 704 -16.34 -26.40 15.73
N GLU A 705 -16.21 -25.55 16.75
CA GLU A 705 -17.32 -24.70 17.21
C GLU A 705 -17.82 -23.74 16.12
N ILE A 706 -16.91 -23.11 15.35
CA ILE A 706 -17.28 -22.26 14.22
C ILE A 706 -18.07 -23.06 13.16
N ARG A 707 -17.65 -24.30 12.85
CA ARG A 707 -18.40 -25.18 11.93
C ARG A 707 -19.77 -25.56 12.49
N ASP A 708 -19.85 -25.95 13.76
CA ASP A 708 -21.09 -26.34 14.43
C ASP A 708 -22.11 -25.18 14.41
N LEU A 709 -21.67 -23.94 14.68
CA LEU A 709 -22.51 -22.74 14.62
C LEU A 709 -23.06 -22.45 13.21
N LEU A 710 -22.23 -22.57 12.18
CA LEU A 710 -22.61 -22.31 10.79
C LEU A 710 -23.62 -23.34 10.27
N ILE A 711 -23.37 -24.63 10.51
CA ILE A 711 -24.29 -25.74 10.15
C ILE A 711 -25.61 -25.60 10.91
N ALA A 712 -25.58 -25.17 12.18
CA ALA A 712 -26.81 -24.91 12.93
C ALA A 712 -27.63 -23.75 12.34
N GLY A 713 -26.98 -22.72 11.79
CA GLY A 713 -27.67 -21.63 11.08
C GLY A 713 -28.28 -22.06 9.75
N GLU A 714 -27.48 -22.71 8.92
CA GLU A 714 -27.92 -23.37 7.68
C GLU A 714 -29.15 -24.27 7.91
N THR A 715 -29.15 -25.06 9.00
CA THR A 715 -30.28 -25.92 9.38
C THR A 715 -31.53 -25.11 9.81
N ARG A 716 -31.38 -24.03 10.58
CA ARG A 716 -32.50 -23.14 10.96
C ARG A 716 -33.14 -22.51 9.72
N VAL A 717 -32.30 -21.98 8.84
CA VAL A 717 -32.72 -21.32 7.60
C VAL A 717 -33.40 -22.29 6.64
N ALA A 718 -32.90 -23.52 6.52
CA ALA A 718 -33.53 -24.54 5.67
C ALA A 718 -34.93 -24.94 6.16
N MET A 719 -35.19 -24.91 7.48
CA MET A 719 -36.55 -25.11 8.01
C MET A 719 -37.44 -23.90 7.73
N LEU A 720 -36.94 -22.67 7.97
CA LEU A 720 -37.70 -21.43 7.77
C LEU A 720 -38.08 -21.21 6.30
N LEU A 721 -37.13 -21.30 5.37
CA LEU A 721 -37.38 -21.11 3.95
C LEU A 721 -38.30 -22.20 3.37
N LYS A 722 -38.29 -23.41 3.93
CA LYS A 722 -39.20 -24.50 3.54
C LYS A 722 -40.61 -24.35 4.11
N GLU A 723 -40.78 -23.73 5.27
CA GLU A 723 -42.11 -23.29 5.74
C GLU A 723 -42.67 -22.17 4.84
N LYS A 724 -41.79 -21.37 4.23
CA LYS A 724 -42.12 -20.15 3.47
C LYS A 724 -41.86 -20.23 1.97
N GLU A 725 -41.88 -21.43 1.39
CA GLU A 725 -41.56 -21.69 -0.02
C GLU A 725 -42.49 -20.89 -0.98
N ASP A 726 -43.79 -20.82 -0.69
CA ASP A 726 -44.78 -20.02 -1.43
C ASP A 726 -44.55 -18.50 -1.35
N GLU A 727 -43.92 -18.00 -0.28
CA GLU A 727 -43.56 -16.59 -0.12
C GLU A 727 -42.27 -16.28 -0.89
N LEU A 728 -41.29 -17.18 -0.84
CA LEU A 728 -40.04 -17.11 -1.61
C LEU A 728 -40.30 -17.09 -3.13
N HIS A 729 -41.18 -17.97 -3.63
CA HIS A 729 -41.53 -17.99 -5.06
C HIS A 729 -42.18 -16.69 -5.55
N ARG A 730 -43.08 -16.09 -4.74
CA ARG A 730 -43.74 -14.82 -5.08
C ARG A 730 -42.74 -13.66 -5.04
N LEU A 731 -41.86 -13.63 -4.04
CA LEU A 731 -40.82 -12.61 -3.92
C LEU A 731 -39.81 -12.68 -5.07
N ALA A 732 -39.32 -13.87 -5.42
CA ALA A 732 -38.39 -14.05 -6.54
C ALA A 732 -39.04 -13.70 -7.90
N SER A 733 -40.33 -14.01 -8.11
CA SER A 733 -41.04 -13.60 -9.32
C SER A 733 -41.19 -12.07 -9.42
N ALA A 734 -41.56 -11.40 -8.31
CA ALA A 734 -41.64 -9.95 -8.27
C ALA A 734 -40.28 -9.27 -8.48
N LEU A 735 -39.19 -9.84 -7.95
CA LEU A 735 -37.83 -9.36 -8.20
C LEU A 735 -37.39 -9.53 -9.67
N VAL A 736 -37.77 -10.60 -10.36
CA VAL A 736 -37.49 -10.76 -11.80
C VAL A 736 -38.24 -9.72 -12.64
N GLU A 737 -39.47 -9.36 -12.25
CA GLU A 737 -40.29 -8.36 -12.95
C GLU A 737 -39.83 -6.91 -12.64
N HIS A 738 -39.76 -6.53 -11.36
CA HIS A 738 -39.49 -5.15 -10.93
C HIS A 738 -38.00 -4.80 -10.74
N GLU A 739 -37.11 -5.79 -10.73
CA GLU A 739 -35.64 -5.70 -10.53
C GLU A 739 -35.15 -5.17 -9.17
N THR A 740 -35.94 -4.32 -8.51
CA THR A 740 -35.70 -3.73 -7.20
C THR A 740 -37.03 -3.58 -6.46
N LEU A 741 -37.04 -3.83 -5.16
CA LEU A 741 -38.20 -3.71 -4.27
C LEU A 741 -37.79 -3.09 -2.94
N ASP A 742 -38.56 -2.11 -2.46
CA ASP A 742 -38.37 -1.54 -1.12
C ASP A 742 -39.07 -2.39 -0.04
N ALA A 743 -38.66 -2.24 1.23
CA ALA A 743 -39.14 -3.10 2.32
C ALA A 743 -40.66 -3.09 2.56
N GLU A 744 -41.38 -2.03 2.16
CA GLU A 744 -42.84 -2.05 2.15
C GLU A 744 -43.44 -2.88 1.02
N GLU A 745 -42.79 -2.89 -0.14
CA GLU A 745 -43.24 -3.62 -1.33
C GLU A 745 -43.01 -5.11 -1.16
N VAL A 746 -41.86 -5.50 -0.61
CA VAL A 746 -41.58 -6.88 -0.19
C VAL A 746 -42.68 -7.38 0.78
N LYS A 747 -43.08 -6.56 1.76
CA LYS A 747 -44.19 -6.88 2.69
C LYS A 747 -45.57 -6.97 2.02
N LYS A 748 -45.78 -6.31 0.87
CA LYS A 748 -47.01 -6.41 0.06
C LYS A 748 -47.01 -7.72 -0.76
N VAL A 749 -45.89 -8.05 -1.42
CA VAL A 749 -45.71 -9.29 -2.20
C VAL A 749 -45.88 -10.55 -1.34
N ILE A 750 -45.29 -10.57 -0.14
CA ILE A 750 -45.39 -11.70 0.80
C ILE A 750 -46.85 -11.98 1.21
N LYS A 751 -47.70 -10.96 1.30
CA LYS A 751 -49.15 -11.12 1.52
C LYS A 751 -49.95 -11.47 0.25
N GLY A 752 -49.37 -11.28 -0.94
CA GLY A 752 -50.08 -11.39 -2.22
C GLY A 752 -50.83 -10.12 -2.63
N GLU A 753 -50.54 -8.97 -2.01
CA GLU A 753 -51.00 -7.66 -2.47
C GLU A 753 -50.22 -7.26 -3.74
N GLN A 754 -50.89 -6.69 -4.74
CA GLN A 754 -50.23 -6.21 -5.96
C GLN A 754 -49.44 -4.92 -5.68
N ILE A 755 -48.20 -4.85 -6.17
CA ILE A 755 -47.43 -3.60 -6.26
C ILE A 755 -47.95 -2.80 -7.48
N ARG A 756 -47.70 -1.48 -7.50
CA ARG A 756 -47.95 -0.62 -8.67
C ARG A 756 -47.28 -1.22 -9.92
N ASN A 757 -47.99 -1.21 -11.04
CA ASN A 757 -47.47 -1.85 -12.25
C ASN A 757 -46.32 -1.02 -12.85
N ILE A 758 -45.28 -1.67 -13.38
CA ILE A 758 -44.14 -0.97 -14.01
C ILE A 758 -44.63 -0.08 -15.16
N LYS A 759 -45.68 -0.49 -15.86
CA LYS A 759 -46.32 0.29 -16.92
C LYS A 759 -46.99 1.57 -16.40
N GLU A 760 -47.58 1.54 -15.21
CA GLU A 760 -48.21 2.72 -14.60
C GLU A 760 -47.13 3.74 -14.20
N VAL A 761 -46.04 3.29 -13.58
CA VAL A 761 -44.90 4.16 -13.21
C VAL A 761 -44.24 4.76 -14.46
N LEU A 762 -43.91 3.94 -15.47
CA LEU A 762 -43.34 4.42 -16.73
C LEU A 762 -44.28 5.38 -17.47
N GLN A 763 -45.59 5.15 -17.44
CA GLN A 763 -46.57 6.02 -18.09
C GLN A 763 -46.79 7.32 -17.31
N GLU A 764 -46.68 7.30 -15.99
CA GLU A 764 -46.67 8.50 -15.15
C GLU A 764 -45.38 9.32 -15.39
N ASP A 765 -44.20 8.71 -15.37
CA ASP A 765 -42.93 9.38 -15.66
C ASP A 765 -42.89 9.96 -17.10
N LEU A 766 -43.36 9.21 -18.11
CA LEU A 766 -43.50 9.71 -19.48
C LEU A 766 -44.48 10.89 -19.57
N SER A 767 -45.58 10.87 -18.81
CA SER A 767 -46.51 12.02 -18.77
C SER A 767 -45.87 13.25 -18.15
N ARG A 768 -45.14 13.11 -17.03
CA ARG A 768 -44.39 14.19 -16.37
C ARG A 768 -43.35 14.81 -17.31
N MET A 769 -42.59 13.98 -18.04
CA MET A 769 -41.64 14.45 -19.06
C MET A 769 -42.34 15.22 -20.19
N SER A 770 -43.53 14.78 -20.62
CA SER A 770 -44.31 15.50 -21.64
C SER A 770 -44.85 16.84 -21.13
N ASP A 771 -45.38 16.90 -19.90
CA ASP A 771 -45.88 18.13 -19.30
C ASP A 771 -44.76 19.15 -19.06
N GLU A 772 -43.57 18.71 -18.62
CA GLU A 772 -42.43 19.63 -18.49
C GLU A 772 -41.98 20.20 -19.85
N SER A 773 -41.98 19.40 -20.93
CA SER A 773 -41.69 19.89 -22.29
C SER A 773 -42.73 20.88 -22.83
N LEU A 774 -44.00 20.72 -22.43
CA LEU A 774 -45.09 21.64 -22.76
C LEU A 774 -45.05 22.92 -21.90
N SER A 775 -44.50 22.84 -20.68
CA SER A 775 -44.32 24.00 -19.77
C SER A 775 -43.09 24.87 -20.10
N SER A 776 -42.20 24.38 -20.95
CA SER A 776 -40.94 25.02 -21.34
C SER A 776 -40.91 25.49 -22.80
N SER A 777 -42.08 25.46 -23.47
CA SER A 777 -42.33 25.95 -24.84
C SER A 777 -43.20 27.21 -24.83
#